data_AF-A0A165V2L2-F1
#
_entry.id   AF-A0A165V2L2-F1
#
_cell.length_a   1.000
_cell.length_b   1.000
_cell.length_c   1.000
_cell.angle_alpha   90.00
_cell.angle_beta   90.00
_cell.angle_gamma   90.00
#
_symmetry.space_group_name_H-M   'P 1'
#
loop_
_entity.id
_entity.type
_entity.pdbx_description
1 polymer ?
#
loop_
_entity_poly.entity_id
_entity_poly.type
_entity_poly.pdbx_seq_one_letter_code
_entity_poly.pdbx_strand_id
1 'polypeptide(L)'
;MSRQATVSTPSREDLPRHDIQPPVTRVGTVAAHAAGVVTQLDQAWNTASVQNAIQVLEQLSDLGKALPFVAPAFVMLSLIIKVEQKARDADAKCSDLLDRITFLVHNLEVLRRVKVTESTKRVVEKMNDAIKDAAALIQAYRKQSVLARRLHIGNRDKFVACAQTVNACSSDLMMTLQIQQTSQLDVLTKEVPVDSEDEAAQSFVSQNGGVERIRTDPTLIAQFAKELHLKVDGDAIQQINSNLSDLMQENQIRLEHMLKVNVGTAVVHGLKDLVAQMSKAEQEQQFTCLQCDKPFRNSTNGPKSCNFHRAPYDSWVRQNPCCGSKNPCQWSSHRATHHCEYPYASFFDYTSKILNFVDTVEKWSEVEDHSLLQKNSSQKASVGRLLRLVSKAAIIQERTILIRVGQVWHTEKYFFDTFTADDLRQVNDIVRMTGNTVIFRTSPEDSEYSMAEWVLSEAGDITGVRLTAKVATSPSPFVTVCPVDITQCTKAGDVRVESEGGLHAHKPQTPYVLPKTVRVGHELHDKPVRPTRTDFKTRSAPSLPVKLKVTSDPPLQANPQFASFEHDNFKGSITIFNNSPGTSSNPITIVSVSAFYRLVGDEEYKPVKRLQVTGQATLPMTIDPKRSSVLDLEVAVPRSEEDAKLKVQWFNRAFVARNRPVRVKFVFRDIDDDECSLVVEHVFDPLFPLETQKEQDLAYFYFDDMEHWTRRGIRVTDPDKHEKRVVSIGSTDVDVLRLKKIVYQAMSTGETEIDMRIGKDDDGTWEWRAWALVDVSCCRVYAFKILLKQGHRVKTPSAACLGYVLCPDYGDVREPARPIRYATETVSMPPLLAPIAESFQTDDTFDDLIPAVPKPATDAAVTPSVGQAVISEELSARLTSIDANLSRIATALELLVGHLSKAS
;
A
#
# COMPACT_ATOMS: atom_id res chain seq x y z
N MET A 1 33.70 -20.29 29.04
CA MET A 1 34.67 -19.18 28.87
C MET A 1 34.13 -18.22 27.82
N SER A 2 33.54 -17.13 28.30
CA SER A 2 33.00 -16.03 27.49
C SER A 2 34.13 -15.25 26.81
N ARG A 3 33.95 -14.92 25.52
CA ARG A 3 34.57 -13.74 24.91
C ARG A 3 33.56 -13.09 23.95
N GLN A 4 33.01 -11.97 24.42
CA GLN A 4 32.34 -10.96 23.60
C GLN A 4 33.41 -10.28 22.74
N ALA A 5 33.14 -10.11 21.45
CA ALA A 5 33.88 -9.23 20.55
C ALA A 5 32.96 -8.08 20.14
N THR A 6 33.28 -6.90 20.64
CA THR A 6 32.73 -5.59 20.29
C THR A 6 33.16 -5.19 18.88
N VAL A 7 32.22 -4.89 18.00
CA VAL A 7 32.47 -4.16 16.75
C VAL A 7 31.86 -2.77 16.90
N SER A 8 32.74 -1.78 16.92
CA SER A 8 32.49 -0.35 16.99
C SER A 8 31.89 0.17 15.68
N THR A 9 30.73 0.81 15.78
CA THR A 9 30.14 1.66 14.73
C THR A 9 30.91 2.98 14.62
N PRO A 10 31.30 3.45 13.42
CA PRO A 10 31.89 4.77 13.25
C PRO A 10 30.85 5.89 13.41
N SER A 11 31.30 7.00 14.01
CA SER A 11 30.52 8.21 14.30
C SER A 11 30.17 9.02 13.05
N ARG A 12 29.06 9.74 13.15
CA ARG A 12 28.32 10.48 12.12
C ARG A 12 29.03 11.75 11.58
N GLU A 13 30.36 11.85 11.65
CA GLU A 13 31.09 13.08 11.29
C GLU A 13 32.05 12.95 10.09
N ASP A 14 32.26 11.75 9.54
CA ASP A 14 33.22 11.56 8.43
C ASP A 14 32.54 11.24 7.07
N LEU A 15 31.80 12.22 6.50
CA LEU A 15 31.45 12.20 5.07
C LEU A 15 31.67 13.58 4.43
N PRO A 16 32.34 13.64 3.25
CA PRO A 16 32.69 14.89 2.58
C PRO A 16 31.44 15.62 2.06
N ARG A 17 31.33 16.91 2.39
CA ARG A 17 30.34 17.82 1.79
C ARG A 17 30.81 18.16 0.37
N HIS A 18 30.14 17.62 -0.63
CA HIS A 18 30.29 18.06 -2.03
C HIS A 18 29.37 19.26 -2.28
N ASP A 19 29.97 20.38 -2.71
CA ASP A 19 29.28 21.56 -3.21
C ASP A 19 28.50 21.23 -4.48
N ILE A 20 27.18 21.35 -4.45
CA ILE A 20 26.29 21.31 -5.62
C ILE A 20 25.75 22.73 -5.82
N GLN A 21 26.07 23.36 -6.94
CA GLN A 21 25.51 24.65 -7.34
C GLN A 21 23.99 24.53 -7.56
N PRO A 22 23.17 25.48 -7.08
CA PRO A 22 21.72 25.46 -7.29
C PRO A 22 21.35 25.82 -8.74
N PRO A 23 20.24 25.27 -9.28
CA PRO A 23 19.73 25.62 -10.61
C PRO A 23 19.23 27.07 -10.65
N VAL A 24 19.27 27.66 -11.85
CA VAL A 24 18.86 29.05 -12.09
C VAL A 24 17.33 29.14 -12.11
N THR A 25 16.73 29.47 -10.96
CA THR A 25 15.33 29.87 -10.85
C THR A 25 15.22 31.24 -10.16
N ARG A 26 14.32 32.08 -10.71
CA ARG A 26 13.79 33.36 -10.21
C ARG A 26 14.58 34.06 -9.09
N VAL A 27 15.31 35.11 -9.48
CA VAL A 27 15.87 36.22 -8.66
C VAL A 27 16.01 35.88 -7.16
N GLY A 28 17.15 35.31 -6.79
CA GLY A 28 17.51 35.01 -5.41
C GLY A 28 19.01 35.10 -5.14
N THR A 29 19.76 35.92 -5.87
CA THR A 29 21.23 35.92 -5.85
C THR A 29 21.90 37.05 -5.04
N VAL A 30 21.26 37.56 -3.98
CA VAL A 30 21.92 38.50 -3.04
C VAL A 30 21.78 38.12 -1.55
N ALA A 31 20.96 37.14 -1.17
CA ALA A 31 20.66 36.88 0.25
C ALA A 31 21.56 35.83 0.96
N ALA A 32 22.35 35.04 0.22
CA ALA A 32 22.97 33.83 0.77
C ALA A 32 24.23 34.05 1.64
N HIS A 33 24.85 35.24 1.62
CA HIS A 33 26.00 35.53 2.50
C HIS A 33 25.64 36.20 3.83
N ALA A 34 24.38 36.61 4.05
CA ALA A 34 23.94 37.26 5.28
C ALA A 34 23.30 36.31 6.32
N ALA A 35 22.82 35.13 5.90
CA ALA A 35 21.96 34.28 6.73
C ALA A 35 22.68 33.48 7.84
N GLY A 36 24.02 33.40 7.83
CA GLY A 36 24.81 32.67 8.83
C GLY A 36 25.10 33.41 10.13
N VAL A 37 24.69 34.68 10.25
CA VAL A 37 24.91 35.51 11.45
C VAL A 37 23.60 35.95 12.10
N VAL A 38 22.44 35.81 11.43
CA VAL A 38 21.16 36.36 11.89
C VAL A 38 20.35 35.39 12.78
N THR A 39 20.68 34.10 12.79
CA THR A 39 19.87 33.07 13.50
C THR A 39 20.02 33.04 15.03
N GLN A 40 20.87 33.87 15.63
CA GLN A 40 20.88 34.14 17.08
C GLN A 40 20.36 35.56 17.42
N LEU A 41 20.20 36.43 16.41
CA LEU A 41 19.70 37.80 16.60
C LEU A 41 18.17 37.88 16.63
N ASP A 42 17.45 37.03 15.92
CA ASP A 42 15.98 37.19 15.80
C ASP A 42 15.17 36.69 17.01
N GLN A 43 15.78 35.96 17.96
CA GLN A 43 15.15 35.72 19.28
C GLN A 43 15.32 36.93 20.23
N ALA A 44 16.11 37.94 19.86
CA ALA A 44 16.30 39.16 20.65
C ALA A 44 15.29 40.28 20.32
N TRP A 45 14.59 40.20 19.18
CA TRP A 45 13.86 41.33 18.62
C TRP A 45 12.40 41.47 19.06
N ASN A 46 12.00 40.71 20.10
CA ASN A 46 10.77 40.87 20.86
C ASN A 46 11.03 40.57 22.35
N THR A 47 11.91 41.31 23.01
CA THR A 47 11.94 41.29 24.48
C THR A 47 10.64 41.86 25.00
N ALA A 48 9.86 41.05 25.72
CA ALA A 48 8.63 41.49 26.39
C ALA A 48 8.84 42.78 27.20
N SER A 49 10.05 42.96 27.74
CA SER A 49 10.54 44.17 28.43
C SER A 49 10.49 45.44 27.58
N VAL A 50 10.92 45.40 26.31
CA VAL A 50 10.92 46.57 25.40
C VAL A 50 9.49 46.91 24.98
N GLN A 51 8.66 45.90 24.69
CA GLN A 51 7.25 46.13 24.36
C GLN A 51 6.47 46.71 25.55
N ASN A 52 6.69 46.19 26.76
CA ASN A 52 6.12 46.73 27.99
C ASN A 52 6.58 48.19 28.22
N ALA A 53 7.87 48.48 28.03
CA ALA A 53 8.41 49.83 28.15
C ALA A 53 7.78 50.81 27.15
N ILE A 54 7.51 50.39 25.92
CA ILE A 54 6.82 51.20 24.90
C ILE A 54 5.38 51.50 25.35
N GLN A 55 4.65 50.50 25.83
CA GLN A 55 3.28 50.66 26.29
C GLN A 55 3.20 51.62 27.50
N VAL A 56 4.11 51.49 28.45
CA VAL A 56 4.20 52.39 29.62
C VAL A 56 4.57 53.82 29.19
N LEU A 57 5.49 53.98 28.21
CA LEU A 57 5.86 55.28 27.67
C LEU A 57 4.67 56.00 27.01
N GLU A 58 3.82 55.27 26.27
CA GLU A 58 2.60 55.81 25.65
C GLU A 58 1.59 56.29 26.71
N GLN A 59 1.36 55.49 27.76
CA GLN A 59 0.42 55.83 28.84
C GLN A 59 0.82 57.10 29.61
N LEU A 60 2.13 57.36 29.73
CA LEU A 60 2.68 58.44 30.55
C LEU A 60 3.00 59.72 29.77
N SER A 61 2.90 59.72 28.43
CA SER A 61 3.24 60.87 27.60
C SER A 61 2.48 62.15 27.96
N ASP A 62 1.24 62.05 28.42
CA ASP A 62 0.43 63.21 28.83
C ASP A 62 0.76 63.70 30.24
N LEU A 63 1.33 62.83 31.09
CA LEU A 63 1.76 63.22 32.43
C LEU A 63 2.99 64.14 32.37
N GLY A 64 3.95 63.87 31.48
CA GLY A 64 5.13 64.72 31.31
C GLY A 64 4.83 66.13 30.78
N LYS A 65 3.73 66.29 30.03
CA LYS A 65 3.23 67.61 29.62
C LYS A 65 2.62 68.39 30.80
N ALA A 66 1.91 67.69 31.69
CA ALA A 66 1.25 68.28 32.85
C ALA A 66 2.22 68.59 34.00
N LEU A 67 3.25 67.77 34.19
CA LEU A 67 4.25 67.89 35.26
C LEU A 67 5.67 67.91 34.66
N PRO A 68 6.22 69.09 34.32
CA PRO A 68 7.49 69.20 33.59
C PRO A 68 8.71 68.58 34.28
N PHE A 69 8.72 68.51 35.62
CA PHE A 69 9.84 67.90 36.37
C PHE A 69 9.90 66.37 36.24
N VAL A 70 8.84 65.74 35.72
CA VAL A 70 8.77 64.30 35.42
C VAL A 70 9.24 64.01 33.98
N ALA A 71 9.24 65.02 33.11
CA ALA A 71 9.59 64.88 31.69
C ALA A 71 10.95 64.24 31.39
N PRO A 72 12.03 64.51 32.17
CA PRO A 72 13.33 63.87 31.96
C PRO A 72 13.27 62.34 32.00
N ALA A 73 12.54 61.73 32.95
CA ALA A 73 12.41 60.27 33.05
C ALA A 73 11.87 59.64 31.75
N PHE A 74 10.91 60.29 31.08
CA PHE A 74 10.32 59.77 29.84
C PHE A 74 11.27 59.86 28.65
N VAL A 75 12.00 60.98 28.54
CA VAL A 75 13.01 61.16 27.48
C VAL A 75 14.10 60.10 27.61
N MET A 76 14.52 59.81 28.85
CA MET A 76 15.53 58.81 29.13
C MET A 76 15.03 57.39 28.87
N LEU A 77 13.80 57.05 29.27
CA LEU A 77 13.18 55.77 28.94
C LEU A 77 13.05 55.58 27.41
N SER A 78 12.60 56.61 26.68
CA SER A 78 12.53 56.58 25.21
C SER A 78 13.90 56.35 24.56
N LEU A 79 14.95 56.96 25.11
CA LEU A 79 16.30 56.74 24.62
C LEU A 79 16.80 55.32 24.89
N ILE A 80 16.56 54.78 26.09
CA ILE A 80 16.90 53.40 26.43
C ILE A 80 16.19 52.43 25.48
N ILE A 81 14.89 52.63 25.22
CA ILE A 81 14.12 51.85 24.24
C ILE A 81 14.78 51.92 22.85
N LYS A 82 15.17 53.11 22.38
CA LYS A 82 15.83 53.28 21.08
C LYS A 82 17.21 52.61 21.01
N VAL A 83 17.95 52.57 22.10
CA VAL A 83 19.25 51.89 22.18
C VAL A 83 19.05 50.38 22.15
N GLU A 84 18.11 49.86 22.93
CA GLU A 84 17.81 48.42 22.98
C GLU A 84 17.17 47.90 21.68
N GLN A 85 16.31 48.68 21.01
CA GLN A 85 15.79 48.33 19.67
C GLN A 85 16.88 48.23 18.60
N LYS A 86 17.99 48.96 18.77
CA LYS A 86 19.13 48.93 17.84
C LYS A 86 20.18 47.90 18.24
N ALA A 87 20.06 47.28 19.41
CA ALA A 87 21.00 46.28 19.86
C ALA A 87 20.90 45.05 18.96
N ARG A 88 22.07 44.52 18.58
CA ARG A 88 22.17 43.34 17.72
C ARG A 88 21.85 42.08 18.54
N ASP A 89 22.26 42.01 19.79
CA ASP A 89 22.12 40.84 20.67
C ASP A 89 21.26 41.14 21.92
N ALA A 90 20.49 40.15 22.39
CA ALA A 90 19.79 40.25 23.67
C ALA A 90 20.77 40.13 24.84
N ASP A 91 20.63 40.99 25.85
CA ASP A 91 21.41 40.92 27.08
C ASP A 91 20.46 40.96 28.28
N ALA A 92 20.59 39.98 29.17
CA ALA A 92 19.66 39.83 30.29
C ALA A 92 19.82 40.96 31.32
N LYS A 93 21.01 41.54 31.48
CA LYS A 93 21.28 42.64 32.42
C LYS A 93 20.65 43.95 31.93
N CYS A 94 20.75 44.23 30.63
CA CYS A 94 20.07 45.37 30.01
C CYS A 94 18.54 45.25 30.08
N SER A 95 18.01 44.04 29.82
CA SER A 95 16.57 43.76 29.89
C SER A 95 16.04 43.88 31.32
N ASP A 96 16.77 43.33 32.31
CA ASP A 96 16.43 43.44 33.73
C ASP A 96 16.40 44.90 34.21
N LEU A 97 17.43 45.68 33.85
CA LEU A 97 17.52 47.08 34.23
C LEU A 97 16.42 47.91 33.55
N LEU A 98 16.09 47.61 32.29
CA LEU A 98 14.94 48.23 31.60
C LEU A 98 13.62 47.91 32.30
N ASP A 99 13.39 46.66 32.72
CA ASP A 99 12.16 46.29 33.45
C ASP A 99 12.03 47.05 34.78
N ARG A 100 13.13 47.19 35.53
CA ARG A 100 13.14 47.97 36.78
C ARG A 100 12.87 49.45 36.55
N ILE A 101 13.44 50.03 35.50
CA ILE A 101 13.18 51.43 35.12
C ILE A 101 11.73 51.60 34.67
N THR A 102 11.21 50.69 33.84
CA THR A 102 9.82 50.72 33.38
C THR A 102 8.86 50.62 34.57
N PHE A 103 9.14 49.76 35.56
CA PHE A 103 8.37 49.68 36.80
C PHE A 103 8.42 51.00 37.60
N LEU A 104 9.63 51.56 37.79
CA LEU A 104 9.82 52.84 38.49
C LEU A 104 9.07 53.99 37.80
N VAL A 105 9.14 54.07 36.47
CA VAL A 105 8.48 55.10 35.66
C VAL A 105 6.96 54.92 35.64
N HIS A 106 6.46 53.70 35.59
CA HIS A 106 5.02 53.41 35.65
C HIS A 106 4.35 53.97 36.92
N ASN A 107 5.02 53.87 38.07
CA ASN A 107 4.49 54.37 39.34
C ASN A 107 4.28 55.90 39.39
N LEU A 108 4.88 56.66 38.45
CA LEU A 108 4.61 58.10 38.32
C LEU A 108 3.17 58.40 37.91
N GLU A 109 2.44 57.45 37.32
CA GLU A 109 1.05 57.67 36.92
C GLU A 109 0.17 58.12 38.10
N VAL A 110 0.50 57.67 39.31
CA VAL A 110 -0.20 58.02 40.55
C VAL A 110 -0.20 59.53 40.80
N LEU A 111 0.81 60.27 40.30
CA LEU A 111 0.87 61.74 40.39
C LEU A 111 -0.29 62.45 39.68
N ARG A 112 -1.02 61.76 38.77
CA ARG A 112 -2.26 62.31 38.19
C ARG A 112 -3.36 62.53 39.23
N ARG A 113 -3.33 61.76 40.32
CA ARG A 113 -4.43 61.65 41.29
C ARG A 113 -4.06 62.14 42.70
N VAL A 114 -2.78 62.47 42.92
CA VAL A 114 -2.24 62.84 44.25
C VAL A 114 -1.63 64.23 44.19
N LYS A 115 -1.79 65.02 45.26
CA LYS A 115 -1.19 66.35 45.38
C LYS A 115 0.33 66.22 45.52
N VAL A 116 1.07 66.79 44.57
CA VAL A 116 2.55 66.78 44.57
C VAL A 116 3.07 67.63 45.74
N THR A 117 3.84 67.02 46.65
CA THR A 117 4.56 67.72 47.71
C THR A 117 6.02 67.95 47.29
N GLU A 118 6.72 68.85 48.01
CA GLU A 118 8.14 69.10 47.76
C GLU A 118 9.01 67.86 48.02
N SER A 119 8.59 66.98 48.96
CA SER A 119 9.25 65.69 49.19
C SER A 119 9.11 64.76 47.98
N THR A 120 7.92 64.66 47.37
CA THR A 120 7.70 63.90 46.14
C THR A 120 8.56 64.43 44.99
N LYS A 121 8.65 65.76 44.86
CA LYS A 121 9.47 66.37 43.80
C LYS A 121 10.95 66.03 43.95
N ARG A 122 11.50 66.09 45.17
CA ARG A 122 12.89 65.69 45.45
C ARG A 122 13.16 64.20 45.18
N VAL A 123 12.18 63.33 45.44
CA VAL A 123 12.29 61.90 45.12
C VAL A 123 12.27 61.68 43.60
N VAL A 124 11.44 62.39 42.86
CA VAL A 124 11.41 62.33 41.38
C VAL A 124 12.70 62.89 40.77
N GLU A 125 13.30 63.93 41.35
CA GLU A 125 14.60 64.44 40.92
C GLU A 125 15.72 63.39 41.11
N LYS A 126 15.78 62.73 42.27
CA LYS A 126 16.70 61.59 42.50
C LYS A 126 16.46 60.43 41.55
N MET A 127 15.20 60.13 41.24
CA MET A 127 14.81 59.12 40.25
C MET A 127 15.31 59.50 38.85
N ASN A 128 15.19 60.77 38.44
CA ASN A 128 15.70 61.23 37.15
C ASN A 128 17.21 61.03 37.05
N ASP A 129 17.97 61.28 38.13
CA ASP A 129 19.40 61.01 38.17
C ASP A 129 19.70 59.51 38.09
N ALA A 130 18.97 58.66 38.82
CA ALA A 130 19.13 57.20 38.76
C ALA A 130 18.85 56.63 37.36
N ILE A 131 17.79 57.09 36.69
CA ILE A 131 17.46 56.68 35.31
C ILE A 131 18.50 57.22 34.33
N LYS A 132 19.06 58.40 34.60
CA LYS A 132 20.15 58.96 33.78
C LYS A 132 21.40 58.12 33.85
N ASP A 133 21.79 57.69 35.04
CA ASP A 133 22.94 56.81 35.24
C ASP A 133 22.70 55.44 34.59
N ALA A 134 21.48 54.92 34.68
CA ALA A 134 21.11 53.68 34.01
C ALA A 134 21.12 53.79 32.48
N ALA A 135 20.61 54.89 31.91
CA ALA A 135 20.65 55.13 30.47
C ALA A 135 22.11 55.27 29.97
N ALA A 136 22.95 55.96 30.73
CA ALA A 136 24.37 56.10 30.41
C ALA A 136 25.09 54.74 30.45
N LEU A 137 24.79 53.91 31.46
CA LEU A 137 25.30 52.55 31.61
C LEU A 137 24.89 51.67 30.42
N ILE A 138 23.60 51.60 30.08
CA ILE A 138 23.10 50.79 28.96
C ILE A 138 23.73 51.26 27.65
N GLN A 139 23.77 52.57 27.40
CA GLN A 139 24.35 53.10 26.17
C GLN A 139 25.86 52.84 26.08
N ALA A 140 26.60 52.96 27.18
CA ALA A 140 28.04 52.71 27.21
C ALA A 140 28.34 51.22 27.04
N TYR A 141 27.55 50.36 27.69
CA TYR A 141 27.66 48.91 27.58
C TYR A 141 27.37 48.43 26.15
N ARG A 142 26.30 48.93 25.51
CA ARG A 142 25.95 48.59 24.12
C ARG A 142 26.94 49.12 23.08
N LYS A 143 27.74 50.13 23.40
CA LYS A 143 28.84 50.62 22.54
C LYS A 143 30.09 49.73 22.58
N GLN A 144 30.28 48.94 23.64
CA GLN A 144 31.38 47.97 23.70
C GLN A 144 31.10 46.78 22.77
N SER A 145 32.14 46.21 22.16
CA SER A 145 32.02 44.96 21.42
C SER A 145 31.57 43.82 22.34
N VAL A 146 30.90 42.80 21.79
CA VAL A 146 30.43 41.62 22.55
C VAL A 146 31.59 40.99 23.34
N LEU A 147 32.77 40.90 22.72
CA LEU A 147 33.98 40.36 23.34
C LEU A 147 34.46 41.21 24.52
N ALA A 148 34.48 42.55 24.36
CA ALA A 148 34.86 43.46 25.44
C ALA A 148 33.87 43.37 26.61
N ARG A 149 32.56 43.32 26.33
CA ARG A 149 31.52 43.22 27.36
C ARG A 149 31.69 42.02 28.28
N ARG A 150 32.05 40.86 27.72
CA ARG A 150 32.24 39.60 28.44
C ARG A 150 33.59 39.53 29.16
N LEU A 151 34.65 40.13 28.59
CA LEU A 151 35.99 40.15 29.19
C LEU A 151 36.07 41.08 30.43
N HIS A 152 35.30 42.17 30.44
CA HIS A 152 35.26 43.14 31.54
C HIS A 152 34.32 42.67 32.67
N ILE A 153 34.80 41.74 33.52
CA ILE A 153 34.01 41.13 34.62
C ILE A 153 33.38 42.17 35.56
N GLY A 154 34.03 43.31 35.79
CA GLY A 154 33.53 44.42 36.63
C GLY A 154 32.30 45.15 36.06
N ASN A 155 31.84 44.82 34.84
CA ASN A 155 30.59 45.34 34.30
C ASN A 155 29.38 44.89 35.13
N ARG A 156 29.41 43.66 35.67
CA ARG A 156 28.33 43.12 36.51
C ARG A 156 28.10 43.97 37.75
N ASP A 157 29.17 44.33 38.45
CA ASP A 157 29.08 45.12 39.69
C ASP A 157 28.44 46.50 39.44
N LYS A 158 28.66 47.07 38.25
CA LYS A 158 28.03 48.33 37.83
C LYS A 158 26.53 48.19 37.59
N PHE A 159 26.08 47.07 36.98
CA PHE A 159 24.65 46.78 36.84
C PHE A 159 23.98 46.50 38.18
N VAL A 160 24.66 45.81 39.10
CA VAL A 160 24.17 45.58 40.47
C VAL A 160 24.03 46.89 41.23
N ALA A 161 25.04 47.76 41.21
CA ALA A 161 24.98 49.07 41.85
C ALA A 161 23.86 49.94 41.28
N CYS A 162 23.72 49.97 39.95
CA CYS A 162 22.67 50.74 39.28
C CYS A 162 21.26 50.19 39.59
N ALA A 163 21.07 48.87 39.58
CA ALA A 163 19.82 48.24 39.96
C ALA A 163 19.43 48.56 41.42
N GLN A 164 20.40 48.55 42.34
CA GLN A 164 20.18 48.95 43.73
C GLN A 164 19.73 50.41 43.85
N THR A 165 20.34 51.33 43.09
CA THR A 165 19.94 52.74 43.06
C THR A 165 18.51 52.92 42.53
N VAL A 166 18.16 52.23 41.43
CA VAL A 166 16.81 52.25 40.85
C VAL A 166 15.79 51.67 41.83
N ASN A 167 16.10 50.55 42.49
CA ASN A 167 15.22 49.92 43.48
C ASN A 167 15.00 50.81 44.72
N ALA A 168 16.05 51.49 45.19
CA ALA A 168 15.96 52.44 46.30
C ALA A 168 15.06 53.62 45.94
N CYS A 169 15.24 54.20 44.75
CA CYS A 169 14.35 55.25 44.24
C CYS A 169 12.90 54.77 44.07
N SER A 170 12.69 53.52 43.65
CA SER A 170 11.34 52.93 43.55
C SER A 170 10.69 52.77 44.91
N SER A 171 11.45 52.31 45.91
CA SER A 171 10.97 52.18 47.28
C SER A 171 10.62 53.54 47.90
N ASP A 172 11.50 54.54 47.72
CA ASP A 172 11.28 55.91 48.19
C ASP A 172 10.04 56.55 47.54
N LEU A 173 9.85 56.32 46.22
CA LEU A 173 8.70 56.82 45.48
C LEU A 173 7.41 56.15 45.94
N MET A 174 7.39 54.82 46.08
CA MET A 174 6.22 54.09 46.56
C MET A 174 5.84 54.49 47.99
N MET A 175 6.83 54.69 48.88
CA MET A 175 6.62 55.17 50.25
C MET A 175 6.04 56.59 50.26
N THR A 176 6.61 57.50 49.47
CA THR A 176 6.16 58.90 49.40
C THR A 176 4.76 59.03 48.80
N LEU A 177 4.40 58.15 47.86
CA LEU A 177 3.09 58.11 47.20
C LEU A 177 2.06 57.22 47.90
N GLN A 178 2.42 56.60 49.03
CA GLN A 178 1.58 55.66 49.79
C GLN A 178 1.01 54.50 48.93
N ILE A 179 1.80 54.03 47.95
CA ILE A 179 1.37 52.95 47.03
C ILE A 179 1.45 51.61 47.78
N GLN A 180 0.29 50.97 48.00
CA GLN A 180 0.20 49.60 48.51
C GLN A 180 0.04 48.61 47.35
N GLN A 181 1.16 48.07 46.84
CA GLN A 181 1.15 47.00 45.84
C GLN A 181 1.72 45.71 46.45
N THR A 182 0.98 44.60 46.39
CA THR A 182 1.36 43.30 46.98
C THR A 182 1.83 42.23 45.97
N SER A 183 1.76 42.48 44.65
CA SER A 183 2.00 41.44 43.63
C SER A 183 3.06 41.72 42.55
N GLN A 184 3.66 42.91 42.48
CA GLN A 184 4.68 43.26 41.46
C GLN A 184 6.08 43.59 42.05
N LEU A 185 6.28 43.36 43.35
CA LEU A 185 7.58 43.62 44.02
C LEU A 185 8.69 42.67 43.57
N ASP A 186 8.35 41.54 42.93
CA ASP A 186 9.30 40.56 42.40
C ASP A 186 10.34 41.19 41.45
N VAL A 187 9.96 42.24 40.71
CA VAL A 187 10.87 42.98 39.82
C VAL A 187 11.97 43.72 40.61
N LEU A 188 11.67 44.17 41.82
CA LEU A 188 12.61 44.88 42.68
C LEU A 188 13.46 43.93 43.53
N THR A 189 12.94 42.74 43.87
CA THR A 189 13.59 41.79 44.77
C THR A 189 14.44 40.72 44.06
N LYS A 190 14.28 40.52 42.74
CA LYS A 190 15.12 39.59 41.97
C LYS A 190 16.58 40.03 41.93
N GLU A 191 17.51 39.07 41.91
CA GLU A 191 18.94 39.33 41.66
C GLU A 191 19.18 39.70 40.19
N VAL A 192 20.26 40.45 39.91
CA VAL A 192 20.66 40.77 38.54
C VAL A 192 21.08 39.48 37.83
N PRO A 193 20.52 39.15 36.64
CA PRO A 193 20.78 37.90 35.95
C PRO A 193 22.25 37.77 35.52
N VAL A 194 22.73 36.53 35.48
CA VAL A 194 24.07 36.16 35.02
C VAL A 194 23.92 35.34 33.74
N ASP A 195 24.57 35.79 32.66
CA ASP A 195 24.58 35.02 31.42
C ASP A 195 25.58 33.87 31.54
N SER A 196 25.28 32.71 30.95
CA SER A 196 26.20 31.56 30.91
C SER A 196 27.56 31.90 30.26
N GLU A 197 27.56 32.87 29.35
CA GLU A 197 28.77 33.42 28.71
C GLU A 197 29.64 34.23 29.69
N ASP A 198 29.04 34.88 30.69
CA ASP A 198 29.79 35.61 31.72
C ASP A 198 30.48 34.63 32.69
N GLU A 199 29.85 33.50 33.00
CA GLU A 199 30.43 32.44 33.82
C GLU A 199 31.61 31.75 33.11
N ALA A 200 31.46 31.51 31.80
CA ALA A 200 32.53 31.00 30.94
C ALA A 200 33.69 32.01 30.87
N ALA A 201 33.39 33.31 30.71
CA ALA A 201 34.41 34.36 30.72
C ALA A 201 35.16 34.45 32.05
N GLN A 202 34.45 34.36 33.18
CA GLN A 202 35.05 34.38 34.50
C GLN A 202 35.93 33.13 34.76
N SER A 203 35.50 31.97 34.29
CA SER A 203 36.29 30.73 34.32
C SER A 203 37.55 30.84 33.46
N PHE A 204 37.44 31.40 32.25
CA PHE A 204 38.59 31.60 31.36
C PHE A 204 39.60 32.60 31.93
N VAL A 205 39.14 33.73 32.48
CA VAL A 205 39.99 34.75 33.09
C VAL A 205 40.75 34.21 34.29
N SER A 206 40.09 33.41 35.14
CA SER A 206 40.73 32.81 36.31
C SER A 206 41.77 31.75 35.94
N GLN A 207 41.53 30.97 34.88
CA GLN A 207 42.47 29.96 34.38
C GLN A 207 43.71 30.57 33.70
N ASN A 208 43.59 31.75 33.09
CA ASN A 208 44.65 32.38 32.29
C ASN A 208 45.38 33.54 32.99
N GLY A 209 45.26 33.66 34.31
CA GLY A 209 46.09 34.57 35.12
C GLY A 209 45.61 36.03 35.17
N GLY A 210 44.33 36.29 34.91
CA GLY A 210 43.70 37.61 35.09
C GLY A 210 43.47 38.40 33.80
N VAL A 211 42.58 39.39 33.89
CA VAL A 211 42.06 40.15 32.72
C VAL A 211 43.16 40.91 31.98
N GLU A 212 44.13 41.48 32.70
CA GLU A 212 45.20 42.29 32.10
C GLU A 212 46.16 41.48 31.21
N ARG A 213 46.40 40.21 31.57
CA ARG A 213 47.23 39.31 30.76
C ARG A 213 46.54 38.92 29.46
N ILE A 214 45.22 38.73 29.50
CA ILE A 214 44.43 38.41 28.30
C ILE A 214 44.33 39.64 27.39
N ARG A 215 44.15 40.85 27.94
CA ARG A 215 44.07 42.08 27.13
C ARG A 215 45.34 42.41 26.35
N THR A 216 46.50 42.00 26.86
CA THR A 216 47.81 42.31 26.27
C THR A 216 48.31 41.23 25.31
N ASP A 217 47.66 40.06 25.25
CA ASP A 217 48.05 38.95 24.38
C ASP A 217 46.96 38.67 23.32
N PRO A 218 47.20 39.05 22.04
CA PRO A 218 46.27 38.81 20.94
C PRO A 218 45.90 37.33 20.74
N THR A 219 46.79 36.40 21.13
CA THR A 219 46.55 34.96 20.96
C THR A 219 45.54 34.44 21.99
N LEU A 220 45.60 34.93 23.22
CA LEU A 220 44.63 34.61 24.27
C LEU A 220 43.25 35.21 23.96
N ILE A 221 43.20 36.39 23.34
CA ILE A 221 41.94 37.01 22.87
C ILE A 221 41.29 36.16 21.76
N ALA A 222 42.09 35.64 20.83
CA ALA A 222 41.59 34.77 19.76
C ALA A 222 41.10 33.40 20.29
N GLN A 223 41.79 32.84 21.27
CA GLN A 223 41.36 31.60 21.95
C GLN A 223 40.05 31.82 22.70
N PHE A 224 39.94 32.92 23.44
CA PHE A 224 38.74 33.31 24.17
C PHE A 224 37.53 33.50 23.25
N ALA A 225 37.70 34.20 22.13
CA ALA A 225 36.64 34.40 21.14
C ALA A 225 36.19 33.08 20.51
N LYS A 226 37.12 32.14 20.26
CA LYS A 226 36.79 30.81 19.73
C LYS A 226 35.99 29.98 20.72
N GLU A 227 36.31 30.05 22.01
CA GLU A 227 35.60 29.35 23.08
C GLU A 227 34.16 29.88 23.26
N LEU A 228 33.96 31.18 23.04
CA LEU A 228 32.62 31.80 23.02
C LEU A 228 31.92 31.75 21.65
N HIS A 229 32.50 31.05 20.66
CA HIS A 229 31.99 30.98 19.28
C HIS A 229 31.79 32.34 18.58
N LEU A 230 32.58 33.36 18.95
CA LEU A 230 32.53 34.72 18.39
C LEU A 230 33.58 34.90 17.29
N LYS A 231 33.25 35.69 16.26
CA LYS A 231 34.20 36.11 15.22
C LYS A 231 35.04 37.29 15.72
N VAL A 232 36.35 37.27 15.46
CA VAL A 232 37.27 38.35 15.83
C VAL A 232 37.50 39.24 14.62
N ASP A 233 36.96 40.46 14.66
CA ASP A 233 37.28 41.52 13.70
C ASP A 233 38.38 42.44 14.28
N GLY A 234 39.21 43.06 13.43
CA GLY A 234 40.32 43.93 13.88
C GLY A 234 39.86 45.12 14.73
N ASP A 235 38.67 45.64 14.48
CA ASP A 235 38.02 46.70 15.27
C ASP A 235 37.61 46.22 16.66
N ALA A 236 37.25 44.93 16.80
CA ALA A 236 36.87 44.34 18.08
C ALA A 236 38.06 44.32 19.05
N ILE A 237 39.28 44.12 18.53
CA ILE A 237 40.53 44.13 19.31
C ILE A 237 40.86 45.55 19.81
N GLN A 238 40.65 46.58 18.99
CA GLN A 238 40.85 47.98 19.42
C GLN A 238 39.86 48.42 20.50
N GLN A 239 38.62 47.92 20.46
CA GLN A 239 37.57 48.26 21.42
C GLN A 239 37.71 47.58 22.80
N ILE A 240 38.58 46.56 22.94
CA ILE A 240 38.81 45.87 24.22
C ILE A 240 39.35 46.81 25.31
N ASN A 241 40.12 47.82 24.91
CA ASN A 241 40.71 48.81 25.83
C ASN A 241 39.76 49.96 26.19
N SER A 242 38.50 49.94 25.71
CA SER A 242 37.52 50.96 26.08
C SER A 242 37.03 50.77 27.52
N ASN A 243 37.30 51.75 28.38
CA ASN A 243 36.86 51.75 29.77
C ASN A 243 35.39 52.18 29.85
N LEU A 244 34.55 51.31 30.42
CA LEU A 244 33.12 51.58 30.57
C LEU A 244 32.85 52.82 31.43
N SER A 245 33.69 53.13 32.43
CA SER A 245 33.49 54.31 33.28
C SER A 245 33.65 55.62 32.51
N ASP A 246 34.63 55.69 31.61
CA ASP A 246 34.91 56.89 30.82
C ASP A 246 33.80 57.12 29.78
N LEU A 247 33.33 56.03 29.15
CA LEU A 247 32.18 56.06 28.23
C LEU A 247 30.86 56.42 28.94
N MET A 248 30.68 55.97 30.19
CA MET A 248 29.53 56.37 31.01
C MET A 248 29.56 57.85 31.33
N GLN A 249 30.71 58.41 31.73
CA GLN A 249 30.84 59.84 32.04
C GLN A 249 30.61 60.71 30.80
N GLU A 250 31.15 60.33 29.64
CA GLU A 250 30.91 61.01 28.36
C GLU A 250 29.41 60.97 27.98
N ASN A 251 28.79 59.79 28.09
CA ASN A 251 27.35 59.65 27.81
C ASN A 251 26.52 60.47 28.80
N GLN A 252 26.85 60.50 30.10
CA GLN A 252 26.13 61.27 31.11
C GLN A 252 26.16 62.77 30.79
N ILE A 253 27.32 63.32 30.43
CA ILE A 253 27.46 64.74 29.99
C ILE A 253 26.60 65.00 28.73
N ARG A 254 26.62 64.09 27.76
CA ARG A 254 25.82 64.19 26.54
C ARG A 254 24.32 64.13 26.82
N LEU A 255 23.90 63.27 27.74
CA LEU A 255 22.50 63.11 28.16
C LEU A 255 22.02 64.36 28.89
N GLU A 256 22.84 64.94 29.77
CA GLU A 256 22.53 66.21 30.43
C GLU A 256 22.40 67.37 29.44
N HIS A 257 23.29 67.44 28.44
CA HIS A 257 23.17 68.41 27.36
C HIS A 257 21.88 68.20 26.54
N MET A 258 21.54 66.95 26.20
CA MET A 258 20.31 66.62 25.47
C MET A 258 19.05 66.98 26.26
N LEU A 259 19.03 66.70 27.56
CA LEU A 259 17.93 67.03 28.46
C LEU A 259 17.78 68.54 28.62
N LYS A 260 18.88 69.30 28.76
CA LYS A 260 18.82 70.78 28.87
C LYS A 260 18.30 71.45 27.60
N VAL A 261 18.53 70.86 26.42
CA VAL A 261 18.21 71.47 25.12
C VAL A 261 16.84 71.04 24.56
N ASN A 262 16.30 69.86 24.91
CA ASN A 262 15.22 69.23 24.12
C ASN A 262 13.99 68.67 24.88
N VAL A 263 13.72 69.03 26.14
CA VAL A 263 12.55 68.47 26.90
C VAL A 263 11.21 68.63 26.16
N GLY A 264 11.02 69.72 25.40
CA GLY A 264 9.77 69.98 24.67
C GLY A 264 9.66 69.36 23.26
N THR A 265 10.77 69.17 22.54
CA THR A 265 10.78 68.76 21.12
C THR A 265 11.04 67.27 20.92
N ALA A 266 11.80 66.62 21.81
CA ALA A 266 12.14 65.21 21.69
C ALA A 266 10.94 64.27 21.91
N VAL A 267 10.01 64.64 22.80
CA VAL A 267 8.81 63.85 23.13
C VAL A 267 7.88 63.72 21.92
N VAL A 268 7.69 64.79 21.14
CA VAL A 268 6.71 64.82 20.03
C VAL A 268 7.25 64.10 18.78
N HIS A 269 8.56 64.16 18.51
CA HIS A 269 9.14 63.56 17.31
C HIS A 269 9.41 62.05 17.48
N GLY A 270 9.85 61.60 18.66
CA GLY A 270 10.12 60.18 18.92
C GLY A 270 8.87 59.29 18.87
N LEU A 271 7.72 59.81 19.31
CA LEU A 271 6.43 59.11 19.27
C LEU A 271 5.83 59.04 17.86
N LYS A 272 5.98 60.11 17.06
CA LYS A 272 5.47 60.14 15.67
C LYS A 272 6.13 59.11 14.77
N ASP A 273 7.44 58.90 14.89
CA ASP A 273 8.16 57.93 14.07
C ASP A 273 7.82 56.48 14.44
N LEU A 274 7.58 56.20 15.73
CA LEU A 274 7.21 54.87 16.22
C LEU A 274 5.80 54.47 15.75
N VAL A 275 4.84 55.38 15.90
CA VAL A 275 3.45 55.20 15.45
C VAL A 275 3.37 55.07 13.92
N ALA A 276 4.20 55.81 13.18
CA ALA A 276 4.26 55.70 11.72
C ALA A 276 4.82 54.35 11.24
N GLN A 277 5.75 53.73 11.98
CA GLN A 277 6.25 52.39 11.67
C GLN A 277 5.20 51.30 11.95
N MET A 278 4.48 51.40 13.08
CA MET A 278 3.41 50.46 13.41
C MET A 278 2.23 50.55 12.44
N SER A 279 1.82 51.76 12.06
CA SER A 279 0.74 51.95 11.08
C SER A 279 1.10 51.40 9.68
N LYS A 280 2.37 51.50 9.24
CA LYS A 280 2.84 50.86 8.00
C LYS A 280 2.85 49.34 8.07
N ALA A 281 3.22 48.76 9.22
CA ALA A 281 3.15 47.31 9.44
C ALA A 281 1.70 46.80 9.51
N GLU A 282 0.76 47.61 9.99
CA GLU A 282 -0.68 47.31 10.00
C GLU A 282 -1.34 47.37 8.62
N GLN A 283 -0.87 48.26 7.74
CA GLN A 283 -1.32 48.36 6.34
C GLN A 283 -0.81 47.24 5.43
N GLU A 284 0.11 46.41 5.90
CA GLU A 284 0.68 45.33 5.11
C GLU A 284 -0.32 44.20 4.86
N GLN A 285 -0.39 43.74 3.61
CA GLN A 285 -1.24 42.63 3.17
C GLN A 285 -0.94 41.36 3.98
N GLN A 286 -2.00 40.73 4.48
CA GLN A 286 -1.92 39.46 5.19
C GLN A 286 -2.08 38.31 4.20
N PHE A 287 -1.15 37.36 4.22
CA PHE A 287 -1.13 36.15 3.40
C PHE A 287 -1.42 34.92 4.27
N THR A 288 -1.83 33.81 3.66
CA THR A 288 -1.95 32.51 4.36
C THR A 288 -0.82 31.60 3.91
N CYS A 289 -0.10 31.01 4.86
CA CYS A 289 0.99 30.10 4.56
C CYS A 289 0.48 28.74 4.09
N LEU A 290 0.87 28.29 2.90
CA LEU A 290 0.43 27.00 2.36
C LEU A 290 1.12 25.78 3.00
N GLN A 291 2.13 25.99 3.84
CA GLN A 291 2.88 24.91 4.52
C GLN A 291 2.32 24.58 5.90
N CYS A 292 1.73 25.55 6.60
CA CYS A 292 1.24 25.42 7.98
C CYS A 292 -0.13 26.06 8.24
N ASP A 293 -0.77 26.61 7.20
CA ASP A 293 -2.07 27.28 7.19
C ASP A 293 -2.21 28.50 8.14
N LYS A 294 -1.10 29.01 8.67
CA LYS A 294 -1.10 30.21 9.51
C LYS A 294 -1.05 31.49 8.67
N PRO A 295 -1.77 32.55 9.06
CA PRO A 295 -1.66 33.84 8.40
C PRO A 295 -0.35 34.54 8.77
N PHE A 296 0.23 35.29 7.83
CA PHE A 296 1.51 35.99 8.01
C PHE A 296 1.59 37.28 7.19
N ARG A 297 2.54 38.16 7.52
CA ARG A 297 2.91 39.36 6.76
C ARG A 297 4.37 39.26 6.36
N ASN A 298 4.80 39.89 5.26
CA ASN A 298 6.20 39.78 4.83
C ASN A 298 7.15 40.45 5.84
N SER A 299 6.74 41.53 6.51
CA SER A 299 7.53 42.16 7.58
C SER A 299 7.78 41.25 8.79
N THR A 300 6.92 40.25 9.02
CA THR A 300 7.02 39.30 10.15
C THR A 300 7.45 37.90 9.70
N ASN A 301 7.80 37.73 8.42
CA ASN A 301 8.10 36.44 7.81
C ASN A 301 9.59 36.06 7.87
N GLY A 302 10.10 35.83 9.07
CA GLY A 302 11.48 35.38 9.28
C GLY A 302 11.74 33.92 8.86
N PRO A 303 13.02 33.50 8.72
CA PRO A 303 13.44 32.17 8.26
C PRO A 303 12.98 30.97 9.11
N LYS A 304 12.30 31.17 10.25
CA LYS A 304 11.77 30.10 11.11
C LYS A 304 10.30 30.33 11.51
N SER A 305 9.62 31.28 10.87
CA SER A 305 8.23 31.63 11.22
C SER A 305 7.24 30.50 10.91
N CYS A 306 7.49 29.76 9.84
CA CYS A 306 6.72 28.58 9.46
C CYS A 306 7.28 27.31 10.09
N ASN A 307 6.41 26.45 10.63
CA ASN A 307 6.76 25.13 11.13
C ASN A 307 5.87 24.05 10.48
N PHE A 308 6.49 23.02 9.88
CA PHE A 308 5.76 22.01 9.12
C PHE A 308 6.46 20.64 9.14
N HIS A 309 5.77 19.63 8.59
CA HIS A 309 6.33 18.30 8.36
C HIS A 309 6.81 18.15 6.93
N ARG A 310 7.94 17.47 6.73
CA ARG A 310 8.48 17.17 5.40
C ARG A 310 7.62 16.17 4.63
N ALA A 311 6.98 15.24 5.33
CA ALA A 311 6.19 14.15 4.75
C ALA A 311 4.71 14.27 5.14
N PRO A 312 3.76 13.82 4.29
CA PRO A 312 2.36 13.71 4.68
C PRO A 312 2.18 12.68 5.81
N TYR A 313 1.15 12.89 6.62
CA TYR A 313 0.82 12.01 7.73
C TYR A 313 0.37 10.63 7.23
N ASP A 314 0.97 9.56 7.76
CA ASP A 314 0.59 8.18 7.45
C ASP A 314 -0.55 7.73 8.39
N SER A 315 -1.73 7.49 7.83
CA SER A 315 -2.91 7.06 8.60
C SER A 315 -2.83 5.61 9.09
N TRP A 316 -2.09 4.74 8.41
CA TRP A 316 -1.93 3.33 8.78
C TRP A 316 -1.00 3.20 9.98
N VAL A 317 0.13 3.90 9.96
CA VAL A 317 1.13 3.86 11.04
C VAL A 317 0.87 4.94 12.10
N ARG A 318 -0.11 5.83 11.86
CA ARG A 318 -0.53 6.94 12.74
C ARG A 318 0.62 7.88 13.14
N GLN A 319 1.56 8.11 12.23
CA GLN A 319 2.74 8.95 12.46
C GLN A 319 3.19 9.63 11.16
N ASN A 320 3.96 10.72 11.27
CA ASN A 320 4.61 11.32 10.11
C ASN A 320 5.91 10.56 9.79
N PRO A 321 6.07 9.99 8.58
CA PRO A 321 7.24 9.18 8.23
C PRO A 321 8.58 9.90 8.38
N CYS A 322 8.60 11.23 8.27
CA CYS A 322 9.82 12.02 8.35
C CYS A 322 10.47 12.08 9.73
N CYS A 323 9.70 11.92 10.82
CA CYS A 323 10.22 12.09 12.19
C CYS A 323 9.55 11.19 13.23
N GLY A 324 8.54 10.40 12.87
CA GLY A 324 7.77 9.56 13.80
C GLY A 324 6.93 10.34 14.83
N SER A 325 6.89 11.67 14.73
CA SER A 325 6.22 12.54 15.69
C SER A 325 5.03 13.26 15.08
N LYS A 326 4.09 13.67 15.95
CA LYS A 326 3.02 14.60 15.58
C LYS A 326 3.51 16.04 15.50
N ASN A 327 4.58 16.39 16.20
CA ASN A 327 5.11 17.75 16.25
C ASN A 327 5.89 18.10 14.97
N PRO A 328 5.78 19.33 14.44
CA PRO A 328 6.52 19.78 13.25
C PRO A 328 8.03 19.50 13.36
N CYS A 329 8.66 19.14 12.24
CA CYS A 329 10.07 18.73 12.21
C CYS A 329 10.99 19.65 11.39
N GLN A 330 10.43 20.67 10.73
CA GLN A 330 11.15 21.65 9.92
C GLN A 330 10.63 23.06 10.20
N TRP A 331 11.53 24.03 10.05
CA TRP A 331 11.24 25.46 10.17
C TRP A 331 11.74 26.21 8.94
N SER A 332 10.95 27.14 8.42
CA SER A 332 11.28 27.99 7.27
C SER A 332 10.52 29.32 7.35
N SER A 333 10.70 30.22 6.38
CA SER A 333 9.75 31.32 6.14
C SER A 333 8.43 30.77 5.60
N HIS A 334 7.33 31.44 5.95
CA HIS A 334 6.03 31.21 5.33
C HIS A 334 6.06 31.49 3.83
N ARG A 335 5.24 30.75 3.08
CA ARG A 335 5.09 30.91 1.64
C ARG A 335 3.61 30.99 1.30
N ALA A 336 3.24 32.01 0.52
CA ALA A 336 1.88 32.19 0.02
C ALA A 336 1.59 31.39 -1.26
N THR A 337 2.63 30.85 -1.90
CA THR A 337 2.56 30.07 -3.15
C THR A 337 3.22 28.70 -2.98
N HIS A 338 2.67 27.69 -3.66
CA HIS A 338 3.28 26.36 -3.69
C HIS A 338 4.62 26.44 -4.43
N HIS A 339 5.62 25.66 -3.98
CA HIS A 339 6.94 25.58 -4.60
C HIS A 339 7.50 24.17 -4.47
N CYS A 340 8.43 23.80 -5.37
CA CYS A 340 9.12 22.51 -5.31
C CYS A 340 10.54 22.57 -4.72
N GLU A 341 11.01 23.76 -4.29
CA GLU A 341 12.37 23.98 -3.76
C GLU A 341 12.76 23.04 -2.60
N TYR A 342 11.80 22.68 -1.74
CA TYR A 342 12.00 21.74 -0.64
C TYR A 342 10.69 21.01 -0.29
N PRO A 343 10.75 19.76 0.19
CA PRO A 343 9.55 18.97 0.49
C PRO A 343 8.76 19.44 1.72
N TYR A 344 7.44 19.50 1.62
CA TYR A 344 6.52 19.74 2.74
C TYR A 344 5.18 19.02 2.55
N ALA A 345 4.54 18.62 3.65
CA ALA A 345 3.38 17.72 3.66
C ALA A 345 2.23 18.15 2.74
N SER A 346 1.76 19.39 2.88
CA SER A 346 0.64 19.93 2.10
C SER A 346 0.94 20.06 0.61
N PHE A 347 2.22 20.14 0.20
CA PHE A 347 2.61 20.10 -1.21
C PHE A 347 2.25 18.77 -1.86
N PHE A 348 2.43 17.65 -1.16
CA PHE A 348 2.14 16.32 -1.70
C PHE A 348 0.65 16.09 -1.87
N ASP A 349 -0.17 16.63 -0.96
CA ASP A 349 -1.62 16.62 -1.14
C ASP A 349 -2.06 17.50 -2.31
N TYR A 350 -1.50 18.71 -2.43
CA TYR A 350 -1.74 19.60 -3.57
C TYR A 350 -1.39 18.96 -4.91
N THR A 351 -0.19 18.39 -5.05
CA THR A 351 0.25 17.74 -6.29
C THR A 351 -0.52 16.47 -6.60
N SER A 352 -0.90 15.69 -5.59
CA SER A 352 -1.78 14.51 -5.72
C SER A 352 -3.14 14.87 -6.32
N LYS A 353 -3.76 15.98 -5.87
CA LYS A 353 -5.03 16.48 -6.40
C LYS A 353 -4.97 16.90 -7.87
N ILE A 354 -3.77 17.20 -8.38
CA ILE A 354 -3.52 17.50 -9.79
C ILE A 354 -3.20 16.23 -10.57
N LEU A 355 -2.34 15.35 -10.07
CA LEU A 355 -1.76 14.25 -10.84
C LEU A 355 -2.63 12.98 -10.91
N ASN A 356 -3.53 12.76 -9.95
CA ASN A 356 -4.28 11.50 -9.84
C ASN A 356 -5.62 11.50 -10.58
N PHE A 357 -5.90 12.52 -11.40
CA PHE A 357 -7.17 12.68 -12.11
C PHE A 357 -6.93 12.94 -13.60
N VAL A 358 -7.89 12.52 -14.43
CA VAL A 358 -7.81 12.66 -15.90
C VAL A 358 -8.30 14.02 -16.41
N ASP A 359 -9.05 14.78 -15.60
CA ASP A 359 -9.68 16.05 -15.98
C ASP A 359 -8.89 17.29 -15.54
N THR A 360 -7.77 17.11 -14.85
CA THR A 360 -6.93 18.17 -14.26
C THR A 360 -5.78 18.60 -15.15
N VAL A 361 -5.21 17.68 -15.95
CA VAL A 361 -4.05 17.93 -16.81
C VAL A 361 -4.30 17.36 -18.20
N GLU A 362 -4.19 18.20 -19.23
CA GLU A 362 -4.08 17.76 -20.61
C GLU A 362 -2.62 17.40 -20.89
N LYS A 363 -2.28 16.11 -20.83
CA LYS A 363 -0.92 15.62 -21.02
C LYS A 363 -0.52 15.73 -22.49
N TRP A 364 0.56 16.47 -22.78
CA TRP A 364 1.07 16.64 -24.15
C TRP A 364 2.12 15.60 -24.53
N SER A 365 3.05 15.31 -23.61
CA SER A 365 4.05 14.26 -23.72
C SER A 365 4.45 13.71 -22.35
N GLU A 366 4.80 12.43 -22.28
CA GLU A 366 5.34 11.76 -21.11
C GLU A 366 6.34 10.69 -21.55
N VAL A 367 7.41 10.56 -20.78
CA VAL A 367 8.35 9.45 -20.85
C VAL A 367 8.33 8.75 -19.51
N GLU A 368 8.22 7.43 -19.52
CA GLU A 368 8.32 6.58 -18.33
C GLU A 368 9.12 5.34 -18.70
N ASP A 369 10.15 5.04 -17.91
CA ASP A 369 10.98 3.85 -18.05
C ASP A 369 11.04 3.12 -16.71
N HIS A 370 10.92 1.79 -16.74
CA HIS A 370 10.79 0.95 -15.56
C HIS A 370 12.05 0.11 -15.35
N SER A 371 12.60 0.18 -14.14
CA SER A 371 13.71 -0.67 -13.76
C SER A 371 13.29 -2.14 -13.77
N LEU A 372 14.08 -2.96 -14.46
CA LEU A 372 13.87 -4.40 -14.55
C LEU A 372 14.52 -5.17 -13.38
N LEU A 373 15.08 -4.45 -12.39
CA LEU A 373 15.60 -5.01 -11.15
C LEU A 373 14.47 -5.35 -10.15
N GLN A 374 14.83 -6.01 -9.04
CA GLN A 374 13.88 -6.45 -8.01
C GLN A 374 13.12 -5.29 -7.36
N LYS A 375 13.76 -4.14 -7.16
CA LYS A 375 13.08 -2.93 -6.66
C LYS A 375 12.33 -2.29 -7.82
N ASN A 376 11.00 -2.19 -7.71
CA ASN A 376 10.18 -1.43 -8.66
C ASN A 376 10.54 0.07 -8.50
N SER A 377 11.47 0.55 -9.31
CA SER A 377 11.68 1.98 -9.55
C SER A 377 11.31 2.32 -10.99
N SER A 378 10.84 3.54 -11.19
CA SER A 378 10.53 4.07 -12.52
C SER A 378 11.06 5.49 -12.61
N GLN A 379 11.72 5.80 -13.72
CA GLN A 379 12.11 7.17 -14.05
C GLN A 379 11.05 7.73 -14.99
N LYS A 380 10.58 8.94 -14.74
CA LYS A 380 9.53 9.57 -15.55
C LYS A 380 9.64 11.07 -15.61
N ALA A 381 9.20 11.63 -16.73
CA ALA A 381 9.06 13.06 -16.92
C ALA A 381 7.86 13.34 -17.83
N SER A 382 7.16 14.44 -17.62
CA SER A 382 5.97 14.79 -18.40
C SER A 382 5.81 16.30 -18.55
N VAL A 383 5.24 16.72 -19.67
CA VAL A 383 4.81 18.08 -19.94
C VAL A 383 3.35 18.08 -20.40
N GLY A 384 2.58 19.06 -19.96
CA GLY A 384 1.19 19.21 -20.36
C GLY A 384 0.63 20.57 -19.99
N ARG A 385 -0.66 20.76 -20.24
CA ARG A 385 -1.40 21.93 -19.80
C ARG A 385 -2.14 21.64 -18.51
N LEU A 386 -1.99 22.52 -17.53
CA LEU A 386 -2.81 22.48 -16.33
C LEU A 386 -4.19 23.03 -16.65
N LEU A 387 -5.22 22.21 -16.49
CA LEU A 387 -6.62 22.58 -16.72
C LEU A 387 -7.31 22.96 -15.42
N ARG A 388 -7.07 22.22 -14.33
CA ARG A 388 -7.73 22.39 -13.03
C ARG A 388 -6.76 22.07 -11.90
N LEU A 389 -6.88 22.77 -10.77
CA LEU A 389 -6.10 22.49 -9.56
C LEU A 389 -6.60 21.26 -8.78
N VAL A 390 -7.89 20.94 -8.94
CA VAL A 390 -8.56 19.78 -8.33
C VAL A 390 -9.60 19.26 -9.31
N SER A 391 -9.83 17.95 -9.33
CA SER A 391 -10.87 17.34 -10.17
C SER A 391 -12.24 18.00 -9.94
N LYS A 392 -12.99 18.21 -11.04
CA LYS A 392 -14.31 18.87 -11.07
C LYS A 392 -14.34 20.36 -10.66
N ALA A 393 -13.21 20.98 -10.29
CA ALA A 393 -13.14 22.42 -9.99
C ALA A 393 -13.16 23.29 -11.26
N ALA A 394 -13.32 24.61 -11.19
CA ALA A 394 -13.34 25.46 -12.38
C ALA A 394 -12.04 25.33 -13.23
N ILE A 395 -12.19 25.46 -14.55
CA ILE A 395 -11.04 25.49 -15.48
C ILE A 395 -10.24 26.77 -15.24
N ILE A 396 -8.92 26.64 -15.18
CA ILE A 396 -8.00 27.77 -15.10
C ILE A 396 -8.09 28.56 -16.40
N GLN A 397 -8.44 29.85 -16.31
CA GLN A 397 -8.61 30.72 -17.46
C GLN A 397 -7.28 31.09 -18.11
N GLU A 398 -6.28 31.37 -17.29
CA GLU A 398 -4.91 31.60 -17.73
C GLU A 398 -4.28 30.29 -18.21
N ARG A 399 -3.64 30.31 -19.38
CA ARG A 399 -3.02 29.11 -19.95
C ARG A 399 -1.70 28.85 -19.23
N THR A 400 -1.61 27.68 -18.59
CA THR A 400 -0.46 27.33 -17.76
C THR A 400 0.12 25.98 -18.18
N ILE A 401 1.43 25.93 -18.44
CA ILE A 401 2.17 24.70 -18.71
C ILE A 401 2.55 24.05 -17.37
N LEU A 402 2.37 22.75 -17.24
CA LEU A 402 2.86 21.95 -16.12
C LEU A 402 4.04 21.09 -16.59
N ILE A 403 5.17 21.19 -15.89
CA ILE A 403 6.34 20.32 -16.10
C ILE A 403 6.58 19.52 -14.84
N ARG A 404 6.75 18.21 -15.02
CA ARG A 404 7.04 17.26 -13.95
C ARG A 404 8.24 16.41 -14.33
N VAL A 405 9.16 16.24 -13.38
CA VAL A 405 10.29 15.31 -13.51
C VAL A 405 10.40 14.50 -12.22
N GLY A 406 10.49 13.18 -12.35
CA GLY A 406 10.59 12.23 -11.23
C GLY A 406 9.26 11.92 -10.55
N GLN A 407 9.36 11.10 -9.50
CA GLN A 407 8.25 10.79 -8.61
C GLN A 407 8.13 11.88 -7.53
N VAL A 408 7.01 12.60 -7.52
CA VAL A 408 6.76 13.67 -6.55
C VAL A 408 6.48 13.06 -5.17
N TRP A 409 7.54 12.85 -4.40
CA TRP A 409 7.47 12.29 -3.06
C TRP A 409 8.64 12.76 -2.19
N HIS A 410 8.45 12.80 -0.87
CA HIS A 410 9.42 13.42 0.05
C HIS A 410 10.79 12.72 0.13
N THR A 411 10.88 11.44 -0.24
CA THR A 411 12.14 10.66 -0.29
C THR A 411 12.87 10.78 -1.62
N GLU A 412 12.19 11.27 -2.65
CA GLU A 412 12.69 11.30 -4.02
C GLU A 412 13.13 12.71 -4.42
N LYS A 413 14.07 12.80 -5.37
CA LYS A 413 14.38 14.06 -6.05
C LYS A 413 13.35 14.27 -7.16
N TYR A 414 12.66 15.40 -7.16
CA TYR A 414 11.62 15.69 -8.14
C TYR A 414 11.58 17.17 -8.52
N PHE A 415 10.94 17.43 -9.66
CA PHE A 415 10.52 18.76 -10.08
C PHE A 415 9.04 18.72 -10.40
N PHE A 416 8.31 19.72 -9.92
CA PHE A 416 6.90 19.92 -10.22
C PHE A 416 6.64 21.42 -10.16
N ASP A 417 6.44 22.04 -11.32
CA ASP A 417 6.18 23.47 -11.40
C ASP A 417 5.30 23.83 -12.59
N THR A 418 4.68 25.00 -12.49
CA THR A 418 3.72 25.53 -13.44
C THR A 418 4.21 26.85 -14.01
N PHE A 419 4.05 27.06 -15.32
CA PHE A 419 4.56 28.23 -16.02
C PHE A 419 3.45 28.93 -16.80
N THR A 420 3.24 30.21 -16.50
CA THR A 420 2.43 31.12 -17.32
C THR A 420 3.26 31.68 -18.49
N ALA A 421 2.62 32.40 -19.42
CA ALA A 421 3.32 33.03 -20.53
C ALA A 421 4.33 34.10 -20.05
N ASP A 422 4.03 34.76 -18.93
CA ASP A 422 4.93 35.75 -18.32
C ASP A 422 6.13 35.08 -17.66
N ASP A 423 5.91 33.93 -16.99
CA ASP A 423 7.00 33.14 -16.41
C ASP A 423 7.93 32.61 -17.51
N LEU A 424 7.38 32.06 -18.60
CA LEU A 424 8.17 31.54 -19.71
C LEU A 424 8.96 32.63 -20.44
N ARG A 425 8.44 33.85 -20.55
CA ARG A 425 9.20 35.00 -21.06
C ARG A 425 10.43 35.30 -20.20
N GLN A 426 10.27 35.35 -18.88
CA GLN A 426 11.40 35.55 -17.96
C GLN A 426 12.42 34.41 -18.04
N VAL A 427 11.94 33.17 -18.11
CA VAL A 427 12.81 32.00 -18.27
C VAL A 427 13.55 32.04 -19.60
N ASN A 428 12.88 32.42 -20.69
CA ASN A 428 13.50 32.55 -22.01
C ASN A 428 14.67 33.55 -22.00
N ASP A 429 14.49 34.71 -21.38
CA ASP A 429 15.56 35.72 -21.27
C ASP A 429 16.77 35.18 -20.48
N ILE A 430 16.50 34.49 -19.37
CA ILE A 430 17.56 33.87 -18.55
C ILE A 430 18.30 32.78 -19.33
N VAL A 431 17.57 31.90 -20.02
CA VAL A 431 18.15 30.81 -20.81
C VAL A 431 18.97 31.37 -21.97
N ARG A 432 18.50 32.43 -22.63
CA ARG A 432 19.27 33.14 -23.67
C ARG A 432 20.56 33.75 -23.16
N MET A 433 20.56 34.30 -21.94
CA MET A 433 21.76 34.88 -21.34
C MET A 433 22.76 33.83 -20.83
N THR A 434 22.27 32.73 -20.25
CA THR A 434 23.11 31.74 -19.56
C THR A 434 23.49 30.54 -20.43
N GLY A 435 22.72 30.26 -21.48
CA GLY A 435 22.84 29.04 -22.28
C GLY A 435 22.41 27.76 -21.54
N ASN A 436 21.96 27.84 -20.29
CA ASN A 436 21.58 26.67 -19.51
C ASN A 436 20.16 26.22 -19.88
N THR A 437 20.05 25.07 -20.53
CA THR A 437 18.77 24.48 -20.96
C THR A 437 18.18 23.50 -19.96
N VAL A 438 18.94 23.03 -18.97
CA VAL A 438 18.46 21.98 -18.05
C VAL A 438 17.45 22.56 -17.07
N ILE A 439 16.22 22.02 -17.10
CA ILE A 439 15.16 22.38 -16.15
C ILE A 439 15.43 21.66 -14.83
N PHE A 440 15.54 20.33 -14.89
CA PHE A 440 15.82 19.50 -13.73
C PHE A 440 16.32 18.13 -14.15
N ARG A 441 17.20 17.55 -13.34
CA ARG A 441 17.70 16.18 -13.48
C ARG A 441 17.70 15.48 -12.12
N THR A 442 17.10 14.30 -12.01
CA THR A 442 16.92 13.60 -10.72
C THR A 442 18.22 13.03 -10.15
N SER A 443 19.19 12.68 -11.01
CA SER A 443 20.46 12.08 -10.61
C SER A 443 21.59 12.58 -11.51
N PRO A 444 22.80 12.86 -10.96
CA PRO A 444 23.96 13.20 -11.78
C PRO A 444 24.51 11.98 -12.55
N GLU A 445 24.14 10.76 -12.19
CA GLU A 445 24.58 9.55 -12.87
C GLU A 445 23.85 9.36 -14.21
N ASP A 446 24.57 8.93 -15.24
CA ASP A 446 24.01 8.62 -16.58
C ASP A 446 23.35 7.22 -16.63
N SER A 447 23.56 6.40 -15.59
CA SER A 447 22.99 5.06 -15.48
C SER A 447 21.47 5.09 -15.26
N GLU A 448 21.00 5.97 -14.37
CA GLU A 448 19.61 6.11 -13.96
C GLU A 448 19.26 7.58 -13.65
N TYR A 449 18.37 8.18 -14.44
CA TYR A 449 17.89 9.55 -14.24
C TYR A 449 16.57 9.82 -14.98
N SER A 450 15.83 10.83 -14.50
CA SER A 450 14.78 11.53 -15.23
C SER A 450 15.22 12.96 -15.43
N MET A 451 14.95 13.53 -16.60
CA MET A 451 15.38 14.89 -16.93
C MET A 451 14.37 15.61 -17.82
N ALA A 452 14.28 16.92 -17.67
CA ALA A 452 13.65 17.80 -18.63
C ALA A 452 14.59 18.95 -18.99
N GLU A 453 14.60 19.33 -20.27
CA GLU A 453 15.45 20.40 -20.81
C GLU A 453 14.64 21.28 -21.78
N TRP A 454 14.95 22.56 -21.83
CA TRP A 454 14.45 23.47 -22.85
C TRP A 454 15.10 23.17 -24.20
N VAL A 455 14.29 23.19 -25.25
CA VAL A 455 14.77 23.11 -26.64
C VAL A 455 14.78 24.51 -27.22
N LEU A 456 15.93 24.93 -27.75
CA LEU A 456 16.13 26.28 -28.28
C LEU A 456 16.04 26.28 -29.82
N SER A 457 15.53 27.38 -30.36
CA SER A 457 15.64 27.73 -31.77
C SER A 457 17.07 28.19 -32.11
N GLU A 458 17.36 28.34 -33.40
CA GLU A 458 18.61 28.97 -33.87
C GLU A 458 18.81 30.39 -33.32
N ALA A 459 17.72 31.11 -33.02
CA ALA A 459 17.75 32.44 -32.41
C ALA A 459 17.97 32.43 -30.89
N GLY A 460 18.02 31.25 -30.27
CA GLY A 460 18.17 31.05 -28.83
C GLY A 460 16.86 31.09 -28.03
N ASP A 461 15.71 31.30 -28.67
CA ASP A 461 14.41 31.29 -28.01
C ASP A 461 13.92 29.86 -27.74
N ILE A 462 13.24 29.65 -26.61
CA ILE A 462 12.64 28.37 -26.22
C ILE A 462 11.49 28.02 -27.19
N THR A 463 11.57 26.83 -27.77
CA THR A 463 10.61 26.29 -28.74
C THR A 463 9.99 24.97 -28.32
N GLY A 464 10.46 24.37 -27.23
CA GLY A 464 10.08 23.03 -26.84
C GLY A 464 10.63 22.61 -25.48
N VAL A 465 10.16 21.44 -25.04
CA VAL A 465 10.70 20.71 -23.87
C VAL A 465 11.14 19.33 -24.33
N ARG A 466 12.40 18.98 -24.09
CA ARG A 466 12.93 17.62 -24.23
C ARG A 466 12.75 16.90 -22.90
N LEU A 467 12.11 15.74 -22.92
CA LEU A 467 11.91 14.88 -21.76
C LEU A 467 12.76 13.62 -21.93
N THR A 468 13.47 13.23 -20.88
CA THR A 468 14.34 12.05 -20.87
C THR A 468 14.06 11.19 -19.64
N ALA A 469 13.90 9.88 -19.83
CA ALA A 469 13.89 8.88 -18.76
C ALA A 469 14.88 7.77 -19.08
N LYS A 470 15.72 7.41 -18.11
CA LYS A 470 16.72 6.34 -18.21
C LYS A 470 16.75 5.57 -16.91
N VAL A 471 16.58 4.25 -16.96
CA VAL A 471 16.85 3.36 -15.82
C VAL A 471 18.10 2.54 -16.06
N ALA A 472 18.74 2.08 -14.99
CA ALA A 472 19.98 1.30 -15.06
C ALA A 472 19.89 0.07 -15.99
N THR A 473 18.71 -0.55 -16.07
CA THR A 473 18.46 -1.76 -16.88
C THR A 473 18.19 -1.50 -18.35
N SER A 474 17.94 -0.24 -18.74
CA SER A 474 17.65 0.11 -20.13
C SER A 474 18.95 0.39 -20.89
N PRO A 475 19.11 -0.12 -22.12
CA PRO A 475 20.30 0.10 -22.92
C PRO A 475 20.45 1.55 -23.38
N SER A 476 19.32 2.23 -23.64
CA SER A 476 19.27 3.62 -24.07
C SER A 476 18.18 4.40 -23.30
N PRO A 477 18.28 5.74 -23.23
CA PRO A 477 17.25 6.58 -22.64
C PRO A 477 16.00 6.66 -23.55
N PHE A 478 14.82 6.79 -22.95
CA PHE A 478 13.61 7.24 -23.62
C PHE A 478 13.66 8.76 -23.69
N VAL A 479 13.72 9.31 -24.90
CA VAL A 479 13.77 10.75 -25.18
C VAL A 479 12.62 11.16 -26.11
N THR A 480 11.84 12.16 -25.68
CA THR A 480 10.83 12.82 -26.51
C THR A 480 11.02 14.33 -26.49
N VAL A 481 10.67 14.99 -27.59
CA VAL A 481 10.69 16.44 -27.72
C VAL A 481 9.27 16.92 -28.00
N CYS A 482 8.73 17.73 -27.11
CA CYS A 482 7.42 18.36 -27.24
C CYS A 482 7.59 19.82 -27.63
N PRO A 483 7.22 20.24 -28.87
CA PRO A 483 7.21 21.64 -29.25
C PRO A 483 6.17 22.42 -28.45
N VAL A 484 6.54 23.59 -27.92
CA VAL A 484 5.65 24.47 -27.17
C VAL A 484 5.76 25.91 -27.65
N ASP A 485 4.62 26.59 -27.72
CA ASP A 485 4.55 28.03 -27.92
C ASP A 485 4.55 28.69 -26.53
N ILE A 486 5.66 29.35 -26.19
CA ILE A 486 5.86 30.01 -24.90
C ILE A 486 5.00 31.27 -24.73
N THR A 487 4.52 31.88 -25.81
CA THR A 487 3.66 33.08 -25.75
C THR A 487 2.21 32.73 -25.47
N GLN A 488 1.75 31.60 -26.00
CA GLN A 488 0.38 31.13 -25.83
C GLN A 488 0.23 30.03 -24.77
N CYS A 489 1.33 29.48 -24.27
CA CYS A 489 1.35 28.30 -23.39
C CYS A 489 0.57 27.12 -24.00
N THR A 490 0.83 26.80 -25.27
CA THR A 490 0.16 25.72 -26.00
C THR A 490 1.14 24.81 -26.72
N LYS A 491 0.72 23.59 -27.06
CA LYS A 491 1.47 22.67 -27.91
C LYS A 491 1.58 23.25 -29.33
N ALA A 492 2.81 23.46 -29.82
CA ALA A 492 3.07 24.14 -31.09
C ALA A 492 3.15 23.20 -32.30
N GLY A 493 3.20 21.87 -32.08
CA GLY A 493 3.30 20.88 -33.14
C GLY A 493 3.32 19.45 -32.60
N ASP A 494 3.56 18.48 -33.48
CA ASP A 494 3.61 17.07 -33.10
C ASP A 494 4.83 16.75 -32.23
N VAL A 495 4.62 15.84 -31.28
CA VAL A 495 5.70 15.36 -30.40
C VAL A 495 6.63 14.49 -31.24
N ARG A 496 7.93 14.78 -31.17
CA ARG A 496 8.97 14.00 -31.84
C ARG A 496 9.58 13.01 -30.85
N VAL A 497 9.57 11.74 -31.19
CA VAL A 497 10.22 10.70 -30.39
C VAL A 497 11.64 10.51 -30.93
N GLU A 498 12.66 10.92 -30.17
CA GLU A 498 14.06 10.79 -30.57
C GLU A 498 14.61 9.38 -30.24
N SER A 499 14.17 8.80 -29.13
CA SER A 499 14.49 7.44 -28.70
C SER A 499 13.39 6.94 -27.77
N GLU A 500 13.02 5.67 -27.84
CA GLU A 500 11.95 5.09 -27.00
C GLU A 500 12.48 4.33 -25.77
N GLY A 501 13.81 4.30 -25.57
CA GLY A 501 14.45 3.69 -24.40
C GLY A 501 14.14 2.20 -24.20
N GLY A 502 14.24 1.69 -22.97
CA GLY A 502 13.65 0.39 -22.58
C GLY A 502 14.19 -0.89 -23.23
N LEU A 503 13.68 -2.03 -22.74
CA LEU A 503 13.87 -3.35 -23.35
C LEU A 503 12.66 -3.69 -24.24
N HIS A 504 12.89 -3.84 -25.54
CA HIS A 504 11.86 -4.11 -26.53
C HIS A 504 11.88 -5.55 -27.03
N ALA A 505 10.70 -6.11 -27.22
CA ALA A 505 10.53 -7.37 -27.93
C ALA A 505 10.61 -7.12 -29.45
N HIS A 506 11.24 -8.04 -30.16
CA HIS A 506 11.30 -8.05 -31.62
C HIS A 506 10.40 -9.15 -32.17
N LYS A 507 9.89 -8.92 -33.38
CA LYS A 507 9.10 -9.93 -34.08
C LYS A 507 10.00 -11.11 -34.47
N PRO A 508 9.58 -12.36 -34.25
CA PRO A 508 10.32 -13.51 -34.75
C PRO A 508 10.16 -13.63 -36.27
N GLN A 509 11.23 -14.02 -36.97
CA GLN A 509 11.20 -14.22 -38.43
C GLN A 509 10.31 -15.40 -38.84
N THR A 510 10.19 -16.41 -37.98
CA THR A 510 9.31 -17.58 -38.16
C THR A 510 8.53 -17.84 -36.88
N PRO A 511 7.29 -18.35 -36.94
CA PRO A 511 6.54 -18.75 -35.75
C PRO A 511 7.30 -19.81 -34.92
N TYR A 512 7.15 -19.75 -33.60
CA TYR A 512 7.73 -20.73 -32.70
C TYR A 512 6.98 -22.06 -32.79
N VAL A 513 7.72 -23.17 -32.82
CA VAL A 513 7.18 -24.53 -32.78
C VAL A 513 7.51 -25.14 -31.43
N LEU A 514 6.50 -25.58 -30.70
CA LEU A 514 6.66 -26.13 -29.35
C LEU A 514 6.71 -27.67 -29.37
N PRO A 515 7.43 -28.29 -28.42
CA PRO A 515 7.35 -29.73 -28.21
C PRO A 515 5.92 -30.17 -27.85
N LYS A 516 5.58 -31.41 -28.18
CA LYS A 516 4.29 -32.00 -27.77
C LYS A 516 4.27 -32.20 -26.25
N THR A 517 3.10 -32.00 -25.64
CA THR A 517 2.87 -32.34 -24.24
C THR A 517 3.15 -33.82 -24.00
N VAL A 518 4.01 -34.10 -23.01
CA VAL A 518 4.32 -35.45 -22.57
C VAL A 518 3.56 -35.70 -21.27
N ARG A 519 2.63 -36.64 -21.30
CA ARG A 519 1.92 -37.11 -20.10
C ARG A 519 2.27 -38.57 -19.85
N VAL A 520 2.66 -38.88 -18.62
CA VAL A 520 2.94 -40.23 -18.14
C VAL A 520 2.04 -40.46 -16.92
N GLY A 521 1.37 -41.60 -16.87
CA GLY A 521 0.45 -41.97 -15.78
C GLY A 521 -0.74 -42.78 -16.30
N HIS A 522 -1.57 -43.24 -15.37
CA HIS A 522 -2.86 -43.86 -15.69
C HIS A 522 -3.86 -42.80 -16.20
N GLU A 523 -4.91 -43.26 -16.87
CA GLU A 523 -5.98 -42.41 -17.37
C GLU A 523 -7.30 -42.81 -16.70
N LEU A 524 -8.01 -41.82 -16.18
CA LEU A 524 -9.37 -42.02 -15.66
C LEU A 524 -10.36 -42.10 -16.81
N HIS A 525 -11.39 -42.92 -16.64
CA HIS A 525 -12.46 -43.09 -17.63
C HIS A 525 -13.73 -42.33 -17.22
N ASP A 526 -14.36 -41.68 -18.21
CA ASP A 526 -15.61 -40.92 -18.06
C ASP A 526 -16.88 -41.78 -18.23
N LYS A 527 -16.72 -43.08 -18.48
CA LYS A 527 -17.82 -44.01 -18.75
C LYS A 527 -17.73 -45.22 -17.82
N PRO A 528 -18.88 -45.81 -17.46
CA PRO A 528 -18.88 -47.08 -16.73
C PRO A 528 -18.19 -48.16 -17.58
N VAL A 529 -17.48 -49.06 -16.91
CA VAL A 529 -16.70 -50.13 -17.56
C VAL A 529 -17.58 -51.05 -18.41
N ARG A 530 -18.83 -51.26 -18.00
CA ARG A 530 -19.88 -51.98 -18.72
C ARG A 530 -21.27 -51.59 -18.18
N PRO A 531 -22.36 -51.89 -18.90
CA PRO A 531 -23.70 -51.74 -18.33
C PRO A 531 -23.93 -52.65 -17.12
N THR A 532 -24.77 -52.19 -16.19
CA THR A 532 -25.21 -52.95 -15.00
C THR A 532 -26.08 -54.12 -15.41
N ARG A 533 -25.82 -55.31 -14.84
CA ARG A 533 -26.64 -56.50 -15.09
C ARG A 533 -27.97 -56.43 -14.35
N THR A 534 -29.05 -56.79 -15.05
CA THR A 534 -30.43 -56.82 -14.53
C THR A 534 -31.11 -58.18 -14.72
N ASP A 535 -30.37 -59.18 -15.17
CA ASP A 535 -30.86 -60.49 -15.59
C ASP A 535 -30.91 -61.53 -14.45
N PHE A 536 -30.39 -61.20 -13.26
CA PHE A 536 -30.40 -62.07 -12.08
C PHE A 536 -31.81 -62.55 -11.73
N LYS A 537 -31.93 -63.85 -11.47
CA LYS A 537 -33.22 -64.50 -11.15
C LYS A 537 -33.39 -64.70 -9.66
N THR A 538 -34.65 -64.65 -9.21
CA THR A 538 -35.03 -65.04 -7.85
C THR A 538 -34.68 -66.51 -7.60
N ARG A 539 -34.02 -66.79 -6.48
CA ARG A 539 -33.83 -68.15 -5.95
C ARG A 539 -34.72 -68.31 -4.73
N SER A 540 -35.77 -69.13 -4.81
CA SER A 540 -36.72 -69.34 -3.71
C SER A 540 -36.88 -70.83 -3.40
N ALA A 541 -37.19 -71.16 -2.14
CA ALA A 541 -37.59 -72.50 -1.77
C ALA A 541 -38.90 -72.91 -2.51
N PRO A 542 -39.11 -74.20 -2.83
CA PRO A 542 -40.35 -74.67 -3.45
C PRO A 542 -41.61 -74.38 -2.61
N SER A 543 -41.45 -74.30 -1.29
CA SER A 543 -42.47 -73.96 -0.30
C SER A 543 -42.82 -72.46 -0.27
N LEU A 544 -41.95 -71.59 -0.79
CA LEU A 544 -42.13 -70.14 -0.82
C LEU A 544 -42.25 -69.61 -2.27
N PRO A 545 -43.45 -69.58 -2.87
CA PRO A 545 -43.66 -69.19 -4.26
C PRO A 545 -43.62 -67.66 -4.44
N VAL A 546 -42.50 -67.02 -4.10
CA VAL A 546 -42.26 -65.58 -4.22
C VAL A 546 -41.39 -65.28 -5.44
N LYS A 547 -41.75 -64.24 -6.19
CA LYS A 547 -40.87 -63.65 -7.22
C LYS A 547 -40.41 -62.27 -6.77
N LEU A 548 -39.11 -62.05 -6.80
CA LEU A 548 -38.47 -60.78 -6.47
C LEU A 548 -38.07 -60.08 -7.77
N LYS A 549 -38.43 -58.82 -7.92
CA LYS A 549 -38.06 -58.00 -9.09
C LYS A 549 -37.55 -56.64 -8.63
N VAL A 550 -36.41 -56.20 -9.16
CA VAL A 550 -35.92 -54.84 -8.95
C VAL A 550 -36.83 -53.85 -9.68
N THR A 551 -37.23 -52.77 -9.00
CA THR A 551 -38.06 -51.71 -9.56
C THR A 551 -37.38 -50.34 -9.59
N SER A 552 -36.24 -50.18 -8.93
CA SER A 552 -35.40 -48.99 -9.03
C SER A 552 -34.57 -48.98 -10.33
N ASP A 553 -34.37 -47.77 -10.88
CA ASP A 553 -33.45 -47.50 -12.00
C ASP A 553 -32.61 -46.25 -11.64
N PRO A 554 -31.29 -46.38 -11.40
CA PRO A 554 -30.49 -47.60 -11.46
C PRO A 554 -30.87 -48.64 -10.38
N PRO A 555 -30.54 -49.93 -10.57
CA PRO A 555 -30.87 -51.00 -9.62
C PRO A 555 -30.41 -50.72 -8.18
N LEU A 556 -29.21 -50.18 -8.03
CA LEU A 556 -28.66 -49.68 -6.77
C LEU A 556 -28.07 -48.29 -7.01
N GLN A 557 -28.64 -47.27 -6.37
CA GLN A 557 -28.12 -45.91 -6.36
C GLN A 557 -27.15 -45.71 -5.19
N ALA A 558 -25.90 -45.34 -5.48
CA ALA A 558 -24.86 -45.15 -4.47
C ALA A 558 -24.95 -43.76 -3.80
N ASN A 559 -24.79 -43.69 -2.48
CA ASN A 559 -24.70 -42.49 -1.64
C ASN A 559 -25.65 -41.34 -2.02
N PRO A 560 -26.98 -41.58 -2.17
CA PRO A 560 -27.90 -40.55 -2.63
C PRO A 560 -28.16 -39.44 -1.60
N GLN A 561 -28.01 -39.75 -0.31
CA GLN A 561 -28.32 -38.84 0.80
C GLN A 561 -27.15 -38.63 1.76
N PHE A 562 -26.27 -39.62 1.91
CA PHE A 562 -25.17 -39.60 2.88
C PHE A 562 -23.93 -40.30 2.33
N ALA A 563 -22.77 -39.65 2.47
CA ALA A 563 -21.46 -40.18 2.09
C ALA A 563 -20.60 -40.40 3.35
N SER A 564 -20.01 -41.59 3.49
CA SER A 564 -19.09 -41.93 4.58
C SER A 564 -17.68 -42.20 4.06
N PHE A 565 -16.69 -42.14 4.96
CA PHE A 565 -15.33 -42.58 4.69
C PHE A 565 -15.15 -44.09 4.86
N GLU A 566 -16.00 -44.73 5.67
CA GLU A 566 -15.83 -46.13 6.08
C GLU A 566 -16.68 -47.11 5.28
N HIS A 567 -17.72 -46.61 4.60
CA HIS A 567 -18.69 -47.43 3.86
C HIS A 567 -19.35 -46.60 2.77
N ASP A 568 -19.89 -47.27 1.76
CA ASP A 568 -20.78 -46.68 0.77
C ASP A 568 -22.20 -47.20 0.98
N ASN A 569 -23.17 -46.30 0.96
CA ASN A 569 -24.58 -46.64 1.06
C ASN A 569 -25.15 -46.89 -0.33
N PHE A 570 -25.99 -47.91 -0.48
CA PHE A 570 -26.71 -48.18 -1.72
C PHE A 570 -28.19 -48.26 -1.42
N LYS A 571 -28.98 -47.52 -2.21
CA LYS A 571 -30.44 -47.51 -2.12
C LYS A 571 -31.04 -48.19 -3.35
N GLY A 572 -32.02 -49.05 -3.13
CA GLY A 572 -32.77 -49.70 -4.21
C GLY A 572 -34.15 -50.15 -3.74
N SER A 573 -35.01 -50.50 -4.69
CA SER A 573 -36.38 -50.93 -4.43
C SER A 573 -36.62 -52.30 -5.03
N ILE A 574 -37.13 -53.22 -4.22
CA ILE A 574 -37.46 -54.59 -4.65
C ILE A 574 -38.95 -54.81 -4.47
N THR A 575 -39.61 -55.22 -5.56
CA THR A 575 -40.98 -55.69 -5.53
C THR A 575 -41.00 -57.18 -5.20
N ILE A 576 -41.75 -57.51 -4.16
CA ILE A 576 -42.02 -58.87 -3.69
C ILE A 576 -43.40 -59.26 -4.23
N PHE A 577 -43.46 -60.24 -5.13
CA PHE A 577 -44.71 -60.72 -5.73
C PHE A 577 -45.04 -62.13 -5.23
N ASN A 578 -46.23 -62.29 -4.65
CA ASN A 578 -46.75 -63.60 -4.26
C ASN A 578 -47.29 -64.33 -5.50
N ASN A 579 -46.56 -65.34 -5.97
CA ASN A 579 -46.91 -66.10 -7.17
C ASN A 579 -47.82 -67.31 -6.89
N SER A 580 -48.35 -67.47 -5.68
CA SER A 580 -49.35 -68.50 -5.36
C SER A 580 -50.53 -68.49 -6.36
N PRO A 581 -51.16 -69.66 -6.62
CA PRO A 581 -52.36 -69.73 -7.45
C PRO A 581 -53.45 -68.81 -6.89
N GLY A 582 -54.22 -68.14 -7.74
CA GLY A 582 -55.29 -67.21 -7.30
C GLY A 582 -56.44 -67.89 -6.54
N THR A 583 -56.50 -69.22 -6.57
CA THR A 583 -57.43 -70.07 -5.81
C THR A 583 -56.91 -70.42 -4.41
N SER A 584 -55.63 -70.16 -4.13
CA SER A 584 -55.06 -70.31 -2.79
C SER A 584 -55.49 -69.14 -1.91
N SER A 585 -55.88 -69.40 -0.66
CA SER A 585 -56.15 -68.37 0.35
C SER A 585 -54.93 -68.08 1.22
N ASN A 586 -53.73 -68.57 0.87
CA ASN A 586 -52.54 -68.49 1.72
C ASN A 586 -51.76 -67.20 1.41
N PRO A 587 -51.87 -66.16 2.26
CA PRO A 587 -50.97 -65.02 2.15
C PRO A 587 -49.56 -65.43 2.57
N ILE A 588 -48.55 -64.77 2.00
CA ILE A 588 -47.16 -64.95 2.40
C ILE A 588 -46.76 -63.78 3.30
N THR A 589 -46.23 -64.08 4.48
CA THR A 589 -45.74 -63.05 5.41
C THR A 589 -44.23 -63.07 5.43
N ILE A 590 -43.60 -62.00 4.95
CA ILE A 590 -42.15 -61.80 5.03
C ILE A 590 -41.83 -61.18 6.40
N VAL A 591 -41.02 -61.87 7.20
CA VAL A 591 -40.70 -61.49 8.58
C VAL A 591 -39.41 -60.69 8.66
N SER A 592 -38.41 -61.04 7.85
CA SER A 592 -37.12 -60.36 7.89
C SER A 592 -36.46 -60.30 6.52
N VAL A 593 -35.52 -59.36 6.38
CA VAL A 593 -34.63 -59.22 5.24
C VAL A 593 -33.20 -59.09 5.75
N SER A 594 -32.28 -59.80 5.10
CA SER A 594 -30.84 -59.73 5.32
C SER A 594 -30.15 -59.40 4.00
N ALA A 595 -28.96 -58.78 4.07
CA ALA A 595 -28.20 -58.42 2.88
C ALA A 595 -26.73 -58.83 3.05
N PHE A 596 -26.16 -59.34 1.96
CA PHE A 596 -24.76 -59.72 1.86
C PHE A 596 -24.17 -59.08 0.61
N TYR A 597 -22.91 -58.69 0.64
CA TYR A 597 -22.23 -58.11 -0.51
C TYR A 597 -21.00 -58.93 -0.90
N ARG A 598 -20.58 -58.79 -2.15
CA ARG A 598 -19.26 -59.19 -2.62
C ARG A 598 -18.80 -58.26 -3.74
N LEU A 599 -17.50 -58.14 -3.92
CA LEU A 599 -16.96 -57.54 -5.14
C LEU A 599 -16.86 -58.63 -6.22
N VAL A 600 -17.08 -58.26 -7.47
CA VAL A 600 -16.91 -59.21 -8.59
C VAL A 600 -15.50 -59.83 -8.55
N GLY A 601 -15.42 -61.14 -8.72
CA GLY A 601 -14.19 -61.93 -8.54
C GLY A 601 -13.92 -62.41 -7.10
N ASP A 602 -14.68 -61.97 -6.10
CA ASP A 602 -14.61 -62.56 -4.75
C ASP A 602 -15.39 -63.89 -4.72
N GLU A 603 -14.83 -64.89 -4.03
CA GLU A 603 -15.39 -66.26 -3.94
C GLU A 603 -16.57 -66.38 -2.94
N GLU A 604 -16.71 -65.44 -2.01
CA GLU A 604 -17.68 -65.52 -0.91
C GLU A 604 -18.44 -64.20 -0.69
N TYR A 605 -19.69 -64.33 -0.22
CA TYR A 605 -20.53 -63.20 0.22
C TYR A 605 -20.25 -62.86 1.69
N LYS A 606 -20.09 -61.57 1.98
CA LYS A 606 -19.87 -61.03 3.34
C LYS A 606 -21.10 -60.25 3.81
N PRO A 607 -21.40 -60.22 5.13
CA PRO A 607 -22.52 -59.43 5.63
C PRO A 607 -22.28 -57.93 5.40
N VAL A 608 -23.33 -57.18 5.05
CA VAL A 608 -23.27 -55.72 4.99
C VAL A 608 -23.10 -55.13 6.40
N LYS A 609 -22.55 -53.91 6.51
CA LYS A 609 -22.37 -53.24 7.82
C LYS A 609 -23.71 -52.87 8.44
N ARG A 610 -24.69 -52.49 7.61
CA ARG A 610 -26.04 -52.11 8.03
C ARG A 610 -27.02 -52.34 6.89
N LEU A 611 -28.23 -52.76 7.23
CA LEU A 611 -29.38 -52.83 6.33
C LEU A 611 -30.54 -52.08 6.99
N GLN A 612 -31.19 -51.21 6.25
CA GLN A 612 -32.33 -50.43 6.71
C GLN A 612 -33.46 -50.53 5.69
N VAL A 613 -34.65 -50.89 6.16
CA VAL A 613 -35.88 -50.74 5.36
C VAL A 613 -36.29 -49.28 5.44
N THR A 614 -36.41 -48.64 4.29
CA THR A 614 -36.82 -47.24 4.13
C THR A 614 -38.22 -47.19 3.50
N GLY A 615 -38.90 -46.06 3.59
CA GLY A 615 -40.25 -45.91 3.03
C GLY A 615 -41.38 -46.29 3.99
N GLN A 616 -42.57 -46.57 3.44
CA GLN A 616 -43.82 -46.78 4.20
C GLN A 616 -44.03 -48.23 4.64
N ALA A 617 -43.36 -49.20 3.99
CA ALA A 617 -43.51 -50.61 4.31
C ALA A 617 -42.68 -50.98 5.55
N THR A 618 -43.32 -51.61 6.54
CA THR A 618 -42.66 -52.17 7.73
C THR A 618 -42.72 -53.70 7.71
N LEU A 619 -41.68 -54.35 8.24
CA LEU A 619 -41.67 -55.79 8.44
C LEU A 619 -42.14 -56.12 9.88
N PRO A 620 -42.90 -57.22 10.09
CA PRO A 620 -43.34 -58.20 9.10
C PRO A 620 -44.43 -57.65 8.15
N MET A 621 -44.41 -58.09 6.89
CA MET A 621 -45.37 -57.68 5.86
C MET A 621 -46.10 -58.87 5.23
N THR A 622 -47.42 -58.78 5.10
CA THR A 622 -48.26 -59.86 4.54
C THR A 622 -48.72 -59.50 3.13
N ILE A 623 -48.54 -60.42 2.18
CA ILE A 623 -48.82 -60.22 0.75
C ILE A 623 -49.83 -61.28 0.29
N ASP A 624 -51.01 -60.83 -0.10
CA ASP A 624 -52.06 -61.71 -0.64
C ASP A 624 -51.63 -62.40 -1.95
N PRO A 625 -52.20 -63.57 -2.27
CA PRO A 625 -51.99 -64.26 -3.54
C PRO A 625 -52.17 -63.34 -4.75
N LYS A 626 -51.25 -63.42 -5.72
CA LYS A 626 -51.20 -62.58 -6.92
C LYS A 626 -51.12 -61.06 -6.67
N ARG A 627 -50.81 -60.62 -5.45
CA ARG A 627 -50.46 -59.24 -5.15
C ARG A 627 -48.95 -59.06 -5.02
N SER A 628 -48.52 -57.80 -5.12
CA SER A 628 -47.15 -57.37 -4.92
C SER A 628 -47.07 -56.29 -3.86
N SER A 629 -45.93 -56.22 -3.18
CA SER A 629 -45.58 -55.08 -2.35
C SER A 629 -44.14 -54.66 -2.63
N VAL A 630 -43.85 -53.38 -2.46
CA VAL A 630 -42.54 -52.78 -2.75
C VAL A 630 -41.83 -52.49 -1.43
N LEU A 631 -40.56 -52.89 -1.35
CA LEU A 631 -39.70 -52.62 -0.22
C LEU A 631 -38.53 -51.75 -0.67
N ASP A 632 -38.42 -50.55 -0.11
CA ASP A 632 -37.24 -49.70 -0.32
C ASP A 632 -36.18 -50.07 0.71
N LEU A 633 -34.97 -50.34 0.23
CA LEU A 633 -33.86 -50.84 1.03
C LEU A 633 -32.66 -49.91 0.91
N GLU A 634 -31.99 -49.67 2.03
CA GLU A 634 -30.69 -49.01 2.09
C GLU A 634 -29.68 -49.94 2.76
N VAL A 635 -28.56 -50.22 2.08
CA VAL A 635 -27.48 -51.07 2.57
C VAL A 635 -26.17 -50.30 2.66
N ALA A 636 -25.42 -50.51 3.75
CA ALA A 636 -24.09 -49.95 3.94
C ALA A 636 -23.02 -51.02 3.66
N VAL A 637 -22.30 -50.89 2.55
CA VAL A 637 -21.19 -51.78 2.19
C VAL A 637 -19.88 -51.20 2.72
N PRO A 638 -19.14 -51.91 3.60
CA PRO A 638 -17.90 -51.41 4.16
C PRO A 638 -16.80 -51.29 3.09
N ARG A 639 -15.94 -50.27 3.24
CA ARG A 639 -14.73 -50.11 2.43
C ARG A 639 -13.57 -50.91 3.03
N SER A 640 -12.53 -51.15 2.23
CA SER A 640 -11.28 -51.71 2.74
C SER A 640 -10.61 -50.74 3.73
N GLU A 641 -9.72 -51.23 4.59
CA GLU A 641 -8.97 -50.35 5.51
C GLU A 641 -8.09 -49.34 4.77
N GLU A 642 -7.57 -49.72 3.61
CA GLU A 642 -6.76 -48.84 2.74
C GLU A 642 -7.63 -47.70 2.19
N ASP A 643 -8.80 -48.03 1.65
CA ASP A 643 -9.76 -47.06 1.13
C ASP A 643 -10.29 -46.11 2.22
N ALA A 644 -10.54 -46.63 3.42
CA ALA A 644 -11.02 -45.82 4.54
C ALA A 644 -9.97 -44.80 5.02
N LYS A 645 -8.67 -45.13 4.92
CA LYS A 645 -7.56 -44.21 5.29
C LYS A 645 -7.45 -43.01 4.35
N LEU A 646 -7.92 -43.13 3.10
CA LEU A 646 -7.93 -42.03 2.14
C LEU A 646 -8.92 -40.93 2.49
N LYS A 647 -9.90 -41.20 3.37
CA LYS A 647 -10.92 -40.24 3.80
C LYS A 647 -11.63 -39.54 2.64
N VAL A 648 -11.93 -40.28 1.58
CA VAL A 648 -12.68 -39.78 0.42
C VAL A 648 -14.18 -39.88 0.68
N GLN A 649 -14.93 -38.81 0.39
CA GLN A 649 -16.39 -38.76 0.49
C GLN A 649 -16.99 -38.51 -0.89
N TRP A 650 -17.78 -39.46 -1.40
CA TRP A 650 -18.47 -39.32 -2.68
C TRP A 650 -19.98 -39.37 -2.50
N PHE A 651 -20.65 -38.32 -2.96
CA PHE A 651 -22.10 -38.31 -3.14
C PHE A 651 -22.44 -38.88 -4.52
N ASN A 652 -23.58 -39.58 -4.60
CA ASN A 652 -24.09 -40.20 -5.83
C ASN A 652 -23.17 -41.24 -6.51
N ARG A 653 -22.01 -41.57 -5.91
CA ARG A 653 -21.03 -42.55 -6.41
C ARG A 653 -20.54 -43.43 -5.27
N ALA A 654 -20.06 -44.64 -5.58
CA ALA A 654 -19.49 -45.56 -4.60
C ALA A 654 -17.97 -45.71 -4.78
N PHE A 655 -17.19 -45.37 -3.74
CA PHE A 655 -15.73 -45.52 -3.77
C PHE A 655 -15.30 -46.99 -3.74
N VAL A 656 -16.06 -47.84 -3.04
CA VAL A 656 -15.85 -49.29 -2.96
C VAL A 656 -16.00 -49.98 -4.32
N ALA A 657 -16.78 -49.40 -5.24
CA ALA A 657 -17.06 -49.97 -6.56
C ALA A 657 -16.12 -49.48 -7.67
N ARG A 658 -15.18 -48.54 -7.38
CA ARG A 658 -14.40 -47.82 -8.39
C ARG A 658 -13.57 -48.72 -9.31
N ASN A 659 -13.05 -49.83 -8.78
CA ASN A 659 -12.21 -50.79 -9.50
C ASN A 659 -12.99 -52.04 -9.92
N ARG A 660 -13.94 -52.51 -9.10
CA ARG A 660 -14.72 -53.74 -9.30
C ARG A 660 -16.19 -53.49 -8.98
N PRO A 661 -17.14 -53.96 -9.80
CA PRO A 661 -18.57 -53.86 -9.47
C PRO A 661 -18.92 -54.57 -8.15
N VAL A 662 -19.94 -54.05 -7.47
CA VAL A 662 -20.46 -54.61 -6.22
C VAL A 662 -21.73 -55.39 -6.53
N ARG A 663 -21.85 -56.61 -5.99
CA ARG A 663 -23.10 -57.38 -6.00
C ARG A 663 -23.63 -57.51 -4.59
N VAL A 664 -24.91 -57.18 -4.41
CA VAL A 664 -25.63 -57.29 -3.14
C VAL A 664 -26.70 -58.36 -3.27
N LYS A 665 -26.62 -59.41 -2.47
CA LYS A 665 -27.62 -60.47 -2.34
C LYS A 665 -28.55 -60.14 -1.19
N PHE A 666 -29.81 -59.90 -1.50
CA PHE A 666 -30.89 -59.77 -0.52
C PHE A 666 -31.51 -61.13 -0.27
N VAL A 667 -31.70 -61.50 1.00
CA VAL A 667 -32.32 -62.75 1.47
C VAL A 667 -33.52 -62.39 2.33
N PHE A 668 -34.70 -62.81 1.92
CA PHE A 668 -35.96 -62.60 2.60
C PHE A 668 -36.42 -63.92 3.23
N ARG A 669 -36.87 -63.85 4.49
CA ARG A 669 -37.38 -64.99 5.25
C ARG A 669 -38.86 -64.80 5.56
N ASP A 670 -39.63 -65.86 5.40
CA ASP A 670 -41.02 -65.90 5.81
C ASP A 670 -41.19 -66.32 7.29
N ILE A 671 -42.42 -66.62 7.71
CA ILE A 671 -42.74 -67.05 9.08
C ILE A 671 -42.29 -68.48 9.40
N ASP A 672 -42.09 -69.31 8.37
CA ASP A 672 -41.66 -70.71 8.48
C ASP A 672 -40.14 -70.85 8.28
N ASP A 673 -39.41 -69.72 8.32
CA ASP A 673 -37.97 -69.58 8.06
C ASP A 673 -37.52 -70.01 6.64
N ASP A 674 -38.46 -70.10 5.69
CA ASP A 674 -38.14 -70.37 4.28
C ASP A 674 -37.53 -69.13 3.61
N GLU A 675 -36.49 -69.35 2.80
CA GLU A 675 -35.71 -68.29 2.18
C GLU A 675 -36.03 -68.07 0.71
N CYS A 676 -36.09 -66.79 0.30
CA CYS A 676 -35.95 -66.38 -1.08
C CYS A 676 -34.90 -65.28 -1.23
N SER A 677 -34.17 -65.27 -2.34
CA SER A 677 -33.08 -64.33 -2.54
C SER A 677 -33.00 -63.76 -3.96
N LEU A 678 -32.44 -62.55 -4.06
CA LEU A 678 -32.19 -61.84 -5.31
C LEU A 678 -30.84 -61.12 -5.23
N VAL A 679 -30.05 -61.22 -6.29
CA VAL A 679 -28.79 -60.48 -6.44
C VAL A 679 -29.05 -59.22 -7.25
N VAL A 680 -28.52 -58.10 -6.79
CA VAL A 680 -28.57 -56.81 -7.48
C VAL A 680 -27.15 -56.26 -7.60
N GLU A 681 -26.81 -55.71 -8.76
CA GLU A 681 -25.47 -55.20 -9.05
C GLU A 681 -25.42 -53.67 -9.07
N HIS A 682 -24.28 -53.13 -8.67
CA HIS A 682 -23.88 -51.76 -8.93
C HIS A 682 -22.54 -51.75 -9.67
N VAL A 683 -22.55 -51.24 -10.90
CA VAL A 683 -21.32 -50.90 -11.65
C VAL A 683 -21.02 -49.43 -11.41
N PHE A 684 -19.76 -49.12 -11.08
CA PHE A 684 -19.35 -47.74 -10.87
C PHE A 684 -19.58 -46.90 -12.13
N ASP A 685 -20.38 -45.86 -11.97
CA ASP A 685 -20.59 -44.81 -12.97
C ASP A 685 -19.88 -43.54 -12.48
N PRO A 686 -18.92 -43.01 -13.25
CA PRO A 686 -18.29 -41.74 -12.94
C PRO A 686 -19.30 -40.59 -12.84
N LEU A 687 -20.48 -40.62 -13.50
CA LEU A 687 -21.58 -39.63 -13.42
C LEU A 687 -21.25 -38.16 -13.73
N PHE A 688 -19.98 -37.75 -13.77
CA PHE A 688 -19.56 -36.40 -14.06
C PHE A 688 -18.37 -36.46 -15.01
N PRO A 689 -18.37 -35.64 -16.08
CA PRO A 689 -17.25 -35.56 -16.99
C PRO A 689 -16.02 -35.07 -16.23
N LEU A 690 -14.89 -35.73 -16.47
CA LEU A 690 -13.59 -35.23 -16.04
C LEU A 690 -13.36 -33.84 -16.64
N GLU A 691 -12.60 -33.03 -15.91
CA GLU A 691 -12.23 -31.71 -16.42
C GLU A 691 -11.50 -31.83 -17.75
N THR A 692 -11.89 -30.99 -18.71
CA THR A 692 -11.32 -30.89 -20.05
C THR A 692 -10.95 -29.44 -20.34
N GLN A 693 -10.13 -29.24 -21.38
CA GLN A 693 -9.76 -27.91 -21.86
C GLN A 693 -11.02 -27.15 -22.31
N LYS A 694 -11.23 -25.94 -21.79
CA LYS A 694 -12.32 -25.05 -22.21
C LYS A 694 -11.91 -24.27 -23.45
N GLU A 695 -12.88 -23.71 -24.18
CA GLU A 695 -12.63 -22.90 -25.38
C GLU A 695 -11.76 -21.66 -25.12
N GLN A 696 -11.85 -21.08 -23.91
CA GLN A 696 -11.06 -19.93 -23.47
C GLN A 696 -9.65 -20.29 -22.96
N ASP A 697 -9.36 -21.59 -22.80
CA ASP A 697 -8.07 -22.04 -22.27
C ASP A 697 -7.07 -22.13 -23.44
N LEU A 698 -5.94 -21.42 -23.31
CA LEU A 698 -4.79 -21.58 -24.19
C LEU A 698 -4.19 -22.99 -24.09
N ALA A 699 -4.21 -23.56 -22.89
CA ALA A 699 -3.83 -24.95 -22.64
C ALA A 699 -4.43 -25.48 -21.33
N TYR A 700 -4.65 -26.79 -21.27
CA TYR A 700 -4.96 -27.51 -20.03
C TYR A 700 -4.01 -28.70 -19.87
N PHE A 701 -3.18 -28.66 -18.84
CA PHE A 701 -2.22 -29.71 -18.53
C PHE A 701 -2.69 -30.47 -17.30
N TYR A 702 -2.70 -31.80 -17.36
CA TYR A 702 -3.19 -32.62 -16.26
C TYR A 702 -2.51 -33.98 -16.20
N PHE A 703 -2.61 -34.61 -15.04
CA PHE A 703 -2.45 -36.05 -14.86
C PHE A 703 -3.60 -36.56 -13.98
N ASP A 704 -3.90 -37.85 -14.10
CA ASP A 704 -4.98 -38.47 -13.34
C ASP A 704 -4.42 -39.20 -12.12
N ASP A 705 -5.06 -38.97 -10.96
CA ASP A 705 -4.75 -39.59 -9.68
C ASP A 705 -5.74 -40.75 -9.44
N MET A 706 -5.25 -41.98 -9.61
CA MET A 706 -6.05 -43.21 -9.44
C MET A 706 -6.39 -43.53 -7.99
N GLU A 707 -5.60 -43.04 -7.02
CA GLU A 707 -5.83 -43.31 -5.60
C GLU A 707 -7.07 -42.54 -5.12
N HIS A 708 -7.15 -41.26 -5.50
CA HIS A 708 -8.29 -40.40 -5.16
C HIS A 708 -9.38 -40.38 -6.24
N TRP A 709 -9.14 -40.99 -7.41
CA TRP A 709 -9.98 -40.95 -8.61
C TRP A 709 -10.32 -39.51 -9.04
N THR A 710 -9.30 -38.64 -9.08
CA THR A 710 -9.43 -37.22 -9.42
C THR A 710 -8.45 -36.80 -10.50
N ARG A 711 -8.85 -35.85 -11.33
CA ARG A 711 -7.95 -35.20 -12.29
C ARG A 711 -7.27 -34.00 -11.64
N ARG A 712 -5.93 -34.00 -11.62
CA ARG A 712 -5.13 -32.87 -11.16
C ARG A 712 -4.62 -32.12 -12.38
N GLY A 713 -5.03 -30.85 -12.53
CA GLY A 713 -4.69 -30.08 -13.72
C GLY A 713 -4.55 -28.59 -13.48
N ILE A 714 -3.88 -27.94 -14.42
CA ILE A 714 -3.64 -26.50 -14.46
C ILE A 714 -4.10 -25.96 -15.80
N ARG A 715 -4.89 -24.88 -15.73
CA ARG A 715 -5.33 -24.12 -16.90
C ARG A 715 -4.39 -22.95 -17.13
N VAL A 716 -4.14 -22.70 -18.41
CA VAL A 716 -3.52 -21.48 -18.89
C VAL A 716 -4.56 -20.77 -19.73
N THR A 717 -4.93 -19.56 -19.34
CA THR A 717 -6.01 -18.80 -19.98
C THR A 717 -5.51 -17.45 -20.46
N ASP A 718 -6.15 -16.95 -21.50
CA ASP A 718 -6.05 -15.54 -21.86
C ASP A 718 -6.91 -14.73 -20.88
N PRO A 719 -6.32 -13.79 -20.09
CA PRO A 719 -7.08 -12.98 -19.15
C PRO A 719 -8.07 -12.09 -19.93
N ASP A 720 -9.36 -12.12 -19.53
CA ASP A 720 -10.42 -11.26 -20.08
C ASP A 720 -9.91 -9.84 -20.37
N LYS A 721 -10.08 -9.36 -21.62
CA LYS A 721 -9.65 -8.10 -22.28
C LYS A 721 -9.27 -6.89 -21.38
N HIS A 722 -8.39 -7.09 -20.42
CA HIS A 722 -7.82 -6.08 -19.56
C HIS A 722 -6.42 -5.83 -20.08
N GLU A 723 -6.20 -4.62 -20.63
CA GLU A 723 -5.06 -4.21 -21.44
C GLU A 723 -3.66 -4.47 -20.85
N LYS A 724 -3.56 -4.82 -19.56
CA LYS A 724 -2.27 -4.99 -18.86
C LYS A 724 -1.86 -6.44 -18.56
N ARG A 725 -2.78 -7.41 -18.68
CA ARG A 725 -2.51 -8.83 -18.38
C ARG A 725 -2.29 -9.58 -19.69
N VAL A 726 -1.27 -10.44 -19.73
CA VAL A 726 -0.88 -11.18 -20.94
C VAL A 726 -1.36 -12.61 -20.88
N VAL A 727 -1.21 -13.27 -19.74
CA VAL A 727 -1.62 -14.67 -19.54
C VAL A 727 -1.91 -14.92 -18.06
N SER A 728 -2.83 -15.83 -17.78
CA SER A 728 -3.04 -16.37 -16.43
C SER A 728 -2.65 -17.84 -16.40
N ILE A 729 -1.75 -18.21 -15.49
CA ILE A 729 -1.29 -19.58 -15.29
C ILE A 729 -1.76 -20.05 -13.91
N GLY A 730 -2.72 -20.97 -13.88
CA GLY A 730 -3.41 -21.32 -12.64
C GLY A 730 -4.16 -20.11 -12.07
N SER A 731 -3.77 -19.66 -10.87
CA SER A 731 -4.33 -18.46 -10.22
C SER A 731 -3.42 -17.22 -10.32
N THR A 732 -2.32 -17.28 -11.08
CA THR A 732 -1.35 -16.18 -11.16
C THR A 732 -1.42 -15.48 -12.51
N ASP A 733 -1.68 -14.17 -12.46
CA ASP A 733 -1.63 -13.30 -13.64
C ASP A 733 -0.20 -12.85 -13.94
N VAL A 734 0.14 -12.82 -15.22
CA VAL A 734 1.44 -12.38 -15.73
C VAL A 734 1.23 -11.16 -16.62
N ASP A 735 1.87 -10.05 -16.26
CA ASP A 735 1.81 -8.78 -17.00
C ASP A 735 3.06 -8.55 -17.86
N VAL A 736 2.99 -7.54 -18.72
CA VAL A 736 4.08 -7.14 -19.63
C VAL A 736 5.37 -6.84 -18.87
N LEU A 737 5.28 -6.17 -17.71
CA LEU A 737 6.45 -5.77 -16.92
C LEU A 737 7.17 -7.00 -16.37
N ARG A 738 6.44 -7.98 -15.84
CA ARG A 738 7.01 -9.25 -15.35
C ARG A 738 7.70 -10.01 -16.48
N LEU A 739 7.13 -10.04 -17.68
CA LEU A 739 7.78 -10.67 -18.83
C LEU A 739 9.07 -9.93 -19.22
N LYS A 740 9.08 -8.59 -19.28
CA LYS A 740 10.30 -7.80 -19.52
C LYS A 740 11.38 -8.05 -18.48
N LYS A 741 11.02 -8.19 -17.20
CA LYS A 741 11.95 -8.56 -16.12
C LYS A 741 12.57 -9.94 -16.33
N ILE A 742 11.77 -10.91 -16.74
CA ILE A 742 12.24 -12.26 -17.06
C ILE A 742 13.23 -12.23 -18.23
N VAL A 743 12.93 -11.48 -19.30
CA VAL A 743 13.85 -11.33 -20.44
C VAL A 743 15.15 -10.68 -20.00
N TYR A 744 15.09 -9.61 -19.21
CA TYR A 744 16.29 -8.97 -18.67
C TYR A 744 17.12 -9.91 -17.78
N GLN A 745 16.46 -10.70 -16.93
CA GLN A 745 17.13 -11.72 -16.14
C GLN A 745 17.86 -12.71 -17.04
N ALA A 746 17.20 -13.23 -18.08
CA ALA A 746 17.81 -14.16 -19.02
C ALA A 746 19.01 -13.57 -19.77
N MET A 747 18.93 -12.31 -20.18
CA MET A 747 20.04 -11.61 -20.83
C MET A 747 21.23 -11.36 -19.88
N SER A 748 20.96 -11.10 -18.60
CA SER A 748 22.00 -10.78 -17.61
C SER A 748 22.66 -12.03 -17.01
N THR A 749 21.93 -13.13 -16.82
CA THR A 749 22.48 -14.39 -16.31
C THR A 749 22.98 -15.32 -17.41
N GLY A 750 22.50 -15.16 -18.65
CA GLY A 750 22.73 -16.09 -19.75
C GLY A 750 21.84 -17.35 -19.72
N GLU A 751 20.97 -17.50 -18.71
CA GLU A 751 20.01 -18.59 -18.60
C GLU A 751 18.74 -18.27 -19.37
N THR A 752 18.30 -19.15 -20.28
CA THR A 752 17.13 -18.88 -21.14
C THR A 752 15.86 -19.62 -20.70
N GLU A 753 15.97 -20.56 -19.77
CA GLU A 753 14.85 -21.19 -19.06
C GLU A 753 14.78 -20.58 -17.66
N ILE A 754 13.86 -19.64 -17.44
CA ILE A 754 13.77 -18.88 -16.20
C ILE A 754 12.62 -19.40 -15.35
N ASP A 755 12.91 -19.81 -14.11
CA ASP A 755 11.89 -20.15 -13.11
C ASP A 755 11.06 -18.91 -12.77
N MET A 756 9.78 -18.94 -13.10
CA MET A 756 8.87 -17.82 -12.86
C MET A 756 8.49 -17.67 -11.39
N ARG A 757 8.85 -18.66 -10.55
CA ARG A 757 8.42 -18.83 -9.16
C ARG A 757 6.89 -18.86 -9.05
N ILE A 758 6.26 -19.49 -10.04
CA ILE A 758 4.82 -19.74 -10.08
C ILE A 758 4.64 -21.25 -9.94
N GLY A 759 3.79 -21.64 -9.00
CA GLY A 759 3.52 -23.03 -8.71
C GLY A 759 2.73 -23.20 -7.42
N LYS A 760 2.24 -24.41 -7.20
CA LYS A 760 1.58 -24.80 -5.95
C LYS A 760 2.09 -26.19 -5.57
N ASP A 761 2.39 -26.37 -4.28
CA ASP A 761 2.52 -27.68 -3.64
C ASP A 761 1.24 -27.89 -2.80
N ASP A 762 0.50 -28.96 -3.09
CA ASP A 762 -0.76 -29.30 -2.44
C ASP A 762 -0.51 -30.27 -1.29
N ASP A 763 0.01 -29.74 -0.18
CA ASP A 763 0.38 -30.49 1.03
C ASP A 763 1.29 -31.70 0.75
N GLY A 764 2.13 -31.63 -0.29
CA GLY A 764 3.05 -32.68 -0.70
C GLY A 764 2.41 -33.81 -1.52
N THR A 765 1.12 -33.74 -1.84
CA THR A 765 0.41 -34.78 -2.64
C THR A 765 0.69 -34.63 -4.13
N TRP A 766 0.68 -33.40 -4.64
CA TRP A 766 1.10 -33.06 -5.99
C TRP A 766 1.64 -31.64 -6.03
N GLU A 767 2.55 -31.38 -6.97
CA GLU A 767 3.06 -30.04 -7.19
C GLU A 767 3.10 -29.71 -8.68
N TRP A 768 3.03 -28.42 -8.98
CA TRP A 768 3.28 -27.91 -10.32
C TRP A 768 4.14 -26.66 -10.27
N ARG A 769 4.92 -26.45 -11.34
CA ARG A 769 5.76 -25.26 -11.53
C ARG A 769 5.78 -24.82 -12.99
N ALA A 770 6.00 -23.53 -13.20
CA ALA A 770 6.12 -22.93 -14.53
C ALA A 770 7.45 -22.19 -14.73
N TRP A 771 8.02 -22.38 -15.91
CA TRP A 771 9.21 -21.68 -16.40
C TRP A 771 8.85 -20.87 -17.64
N ALA A 772 9.48 -19.72 -17.79
CA ALA A 772 9.41 -18.91 -19.00
C ALA A 772 10.59 -19.27 -19.91
N LEU A 773 10.29 -19.53 -21.18
CA LEU A 773 11.29 -19.78 -22.20
C LEU A 773 11.56 -18.49 -22.96
N VAL A 774 12.80 -18.02 -22.89
CA VAL A 774 13.22 -16.71 -23.42
C VAL A 774 14.04 -16.89 -24.70
N ASP A 775 13.62 -16.18 -25.75
CA ASP A 775 14.43 -15.93 -26.93
C ASP A 775 15.20 -14.62 -26.72
N VAL A 776 16.51 -14.74 -26.49
CA VAL A 776 17.42 -13.60 -26.30
C VAL A 776 17.72 -12.83 -27.59
N SER A 777 17.53 -13.43 -28.77
CA SER A 777 17.66 -12.75 -30.06
C SER A 777 16.48 -11.80 -30.29
N CYS A 778 15.28 -12.30 -30.01
CA CYS A 778 14.03 -11.55 -30.12
C CYS A 778 13.68 -10.75 -28.85
N CYS A 779 14.48 -10.83 -27.78
CA CYS A 779 14.25 -10.18 -26.48
C CYS A 779 12.83 -10.41 -25.93
N ARG A 780 12.31 -11.65 -26.02
CA ARG A 780 10.94 -11.97 -25.59
C ARG A 780 10.82 -13.36 -24.98
N VAL A 781 9.83 -13.52 -24.11
CA VAL A 781 9.30 -14.81 -23.70
C VAL A 781 8.45 -15.32 -24.86
N TYR A 782 8.77 -16.51 -25.38
CA TYR A 782 8.02 -17.08 -26.50
C TYR A 782 7.04 -18.18 -26.05
N ALA A 783 7.31 -18.83 -24.91
CA ALA A 783 6.47 -19.88 -24.38
C ALA A 783 6.63 -20.04 -22.88
N PHE A 784 5.65 -20.71 -22.27
CA PHE A 784 5.70 -21.19 -20.89
C PHE A 784 5.79 -22.70 -20.89
N LYS A 785 6.73 -23.22 -20.11
CA LYS A 785 6.91 -24.65 -19.85
C LYS A 785 6.32 -24.96 -18.49
N ILE A 786 5.44 -25.95 -18.40
CA ILE A 786 4.72 -26.29 -17.17
C ILE A 786 4.94 -27.77 -16.86
N LEU A 787 5.46 -28.06 -15.65
CA LEU A 787 5.60 -29.41 -15.13
C LEU A 787 4.61 -29.61 -13.98
N LEU A 788 3.74 -30.60 -14.11
CA LEU A 788 2.87 -31.11 -13.06
C LEU A 788 3.36 -32.51 -12.70
N LYS A 789 3.47 -32.83 -11.42
CA LYS A 789 3.89 -34.15 -10.96
C LYS A 789 3.30 -34.48 -9.60
N GLN A 790 3.28 -35.77 -9.27
CA GLN A 790 3.05 -36.22 -7.91
C GLN A 790 4.11 -35.64 -6.96
N GLY A 791 3.67 -35.28 -5.77
CA GLY A 791 4.44 -34.53 -4.79
C GLY A 791 5.33 -35.43 -3.95
N HIS A 792 6.11 -34.82 -3.07
CA HIS A 792 7.14 -35.51 -2.29
C HIS A 792 6.59 -36.49 -1.23
N ARG A 793 5.29 -36.43 -0.88
CA ARG A 793 4.67 -37.40 0.05
C ARG A 793 4.23 -38.69 -0.64
N VAL A 794 4.16 -38.70 -1.97
CA VAL A 794 3.86 -39.91 -2.75
C VAL A 794 5.13 -40.75 -2.79
N LYS A 795 5.11 -41.92 -2.13
CA LYS A 795 6.29 -42.79 -2.00
C LYS A 795 6.82 -43.29 -3.34
N THR A 796 5.93 -43.49 -4.31
CA THR A 796 6.22 -44.07 -5.63
C THR A 796 5.55 -43.22 -6.72
N PRO A 797 6.18 -42.11 -7.14
CA PRO A 797 5.62 -41.27 -8.18
C PRO A 797 5.60 -42.01 -9.53
N SER A 798 4.42 -42.12 -10.12
CA SER A 798 4.14 -42.79 -11.40
C SER A 798 3.48 -41.86 -12.43
N ALA A 799 3.04 -40.66 -12.01
CA ALA A 799 2.34 -39.73 -12.87
C ALA A 799 2.99 -38.33 -12.91
N ALA A 800 3.15 -37.79 -14.13
CA ALA A 800 3.53 -36.41 -14.38
C ALA A 800 3.09 -35.96 -15.78
N CYS A 801 2.99 -34.64 -15.96
CA CYS A 801 2.66 -33.99 -17.21
C CYS A 801 3.61 -32.81 -17.43
N LEU A 802 4.36 -32.85 -18.54
CA LEU A 802 5.21 -31.76 -18.99
C LEU A 802 4.62 -31.19 -20.29
N GLY A 803 4.23 -29.92 -20.25
CA GLY A 803 3.58 -29.26 -21.37
C GLY A 803 4.16 -27.88 -21.66
N TYR A 804 3.87 -27.39 -22.87
CA TYR A 804 4.31 -26.10 -23.37
C TYR A 804 3.13 -25.34 -23.93
N VAL A 805 3.09 -24.03 -23.70
CA VAL A 805 2.06 -23.13 -24.23
C VAL A 805 2.72 -21.87 -24.76
N LEU A 806 2.27 -21.39 -25.91
CA LEU A 806 2.82 -20.16 -26.50
C LEU A 806 2.48 -18.97 -25.63
N CYS A 807 3.44 -18.05 -25.50
CA CYS A 807 3.17 -16.75 -24.89
C CYS A 807 2.41 -15.89 -25.91
N PRO A 808 1.22 -15.36 -25.57
CA PRO A 808 0.53 -14.39 -26.42
C PRO A 808 1.44 -13.21 -26.76
N ASP A 809 1.16 -12.48 -27.84
CA ASP A 809 1.91 -11.26 -28.14
C ASP A 809 1.69 -10.20 -27.07
N TYR A 810 2.77 -9.51 -26.67
CA TYR A 810 2.73 -8.55 -25.58
C TYR A 810 3.72 -7.40 -25.78
N GLY A 811 3.32 -6.21 -25.29
CA GLY A 811 4.09 -4.98 -25.43
C GLY A 811 4.26 -4.54 -26.89
N ASP A 812 5.10 -3.53 -27.10
CA ASP A 812 5.37 -2.96 -28.43
C ASP A 812 6.42 -3.78 -29.17
N VAL A 813 5.95 -4.75 -29.98
CA VAL A 813 6.81 -5.61 -30.81
C VAL A 813 7.33 -4.83 -32.01
N ARG A 814 8.66 -4.76 -32.17
CA ARG A 814 9.30 -3.97 -33.24
C ARG A 814 9.73 -4.78 -34.46
N GLU A 815 9.72 -4.10 -35.60
CA GLU A 815 10.46 -4.46 -36.82
C GLU A 815 11.92 -3.97 -36.73
N PRO A 816 12.88 -4.59 -37.43
CA PRO A 816 12.71 -5.76 -38.29
C PRO A 816 12.59 -7.06 -37.49
N ALA A 817 11.97 -8.06 -38.12
CA ALA A 817 11.96 -9.41 -37.61
C ALA A 817 13.38 -9.99 -37.44
N ARG A 818 13.59 -10.76 -36.36
CA ARG A 818 14.89 -11.36 -35.99
C ARG A 818 14.85 -12.88 -36.07
N PRO A 819 16.00 -13.55 -36.33
CA PRO A 819 16.07 -15.00 -36.32
C PRO A 819 15.77 -15.53 -34.91
N ILE A 820 14.98 -16.59 -34.84
CA ILE A 820 14.58 -17.19 -33.56
C ILE A 820 15.74 -17.95 -32.92
N ARG A 821 15.80 -17.92 -31.59
CA ARG A 821 16.69 -18.75 -30.78
C ARG A 821 15.90 -19.40 -29.65
N TYR A 822 15.72 -20.71 -29.73
CA TYR A 822 15.07 -21.48 -28.67
C TYR A 822 15.90 -21.46 -27.37
N ALA A 823 15.19 -21.48 -26.25
CA ALA A 823 15.83 -21.57 -24.94
C ALA A 823 16.56 -22.90 -24.78
N THR A 824 17.72 -22.87 -24.11
CA THR A 824 18.37 -24.06 -23.57
C THR A 824 17.60 -24.50 -22.33
N GLU A 825 16.97 -25.66 -22.42
CA GLU A 825 16.15 -26.25 -21.37
C GLU A 825 16.99 -27.15 -20.46
N THR A 826 16.85 -26.96 -19.15
CA THR A 826 17.56 -27.71 -18.11
C THR A 826 16.61 -28.62 -17.31
N VAL A 827 15.34 -28.22 -17.16
CA VAL A 827 14.35 -29.00 -16.41
C VAL A 827 13.77 -30.09 -17.30
N SER A 828 13.95 -31.36 -16.93
CA SER A 828 13.34 -32.49 -17.63
C SER A 828 12.19 -33.10 -16.82
N MET A 829 11.44 -34.01 -17.46
CA MET A 829 10.52 -34.89 -16.75
C MET A 829 11.29 -35.64 -15.65
N PRO A 830 10.76 -35.74 -14.42
CA PRO A 830 11.40 -36.52 -13.36
C PRO A 830 11.41 -38.02 -13.71
N PRO A 831 12.31 -38.81 -13.11
CA PRO A 831 12.24 -40.27 -13.20
C PRO A 831 10.95 -40.76 -12.54
N LEU A 832 10.12 -41.46 -13.30
CA LEU A 832 8.86 -42.05 -12.85
C LEU A 832 8.96 -43.58 -12.90
N LEU A 833 8.29 -44.25 -11.97
CA LEU A 833 8.13 -45.70 -12.05
C LEU A 833 7.10 -46.06 -13.13
N ALA A 834 7.30 -47.21 -13.77
CA ALA A 834 6.37 -47.70 -14.77
C ALA A 834 4.98 -47.89 -14.12
N PRO A 835 3.90 -47.39 -14.74
CA PRO A 835 2.54 -47.62 -14.25
C PRO A 835 2.26 -49.13 -14.26
N ILE A 836 1.93 -49.69 -13.10
CA ILE A 836 1.54 -51.09 -12.98
C ILE A 836 0.08 -51.16 -13.44
N ALA A 837 -0.18 -51.77 -14.59
CA ALA A 837 -1.54 -52.00 -15.06
C ALA A 837 -2.22 -53.05 -14.16
N GLU A 838 -2.99 -52.60 -13.18
CA GLU A 838 -3.84 -53.49 -12.39
C GLU A 838 -5.05 -53.91 -13.21
N SER A 839 -5.08 -55.16 -13.68
CA SER A 839 -6.23 -55.73 -14.36
C SER A 839 -7.23 -56.26 -13.32
N PHE A 840 -8.36 -55.60 -13.17
CA PHE A 840 -9.44 -56.07 -12.31
C PHE A 840 -10.47 -56.90 -13.08
N GLN A 841 -11.05 -57.90 -12.43
CA GLN A 841 -12.16 -58.66 -12.99
C GLN A 841 -13.44 -57.80 -12.97
N THR A 842 -14.02 -57.60 -14.15
CA THR A 842 -15.18 -56.71 -14.34
C THR A 842 -16.51 -57.47 -14.38
N ASP A 843 -16.51 -58.78 -14.63
CA ASP A 843 -17.69 -59.64 -14.56
C ASP A 843 -17.33 -61.10 -14.20
N ASP A 844 -18.30 -61.86 -13.66
CA ASP A 844 -18.17 -63.28 -13.33
C ASP A 844 -19.51 -64.03 -13.44
N THR A 845 -19.45 -65.36 -13.51
CA THR A 845 -20.62 -66.26 -13.64
C THR A 845 -21.12 -66.84 -12.31
N PHE A 846 -20.62 -66.35 -11.17
CA PHE A 846 -20.86 -66.96 -9.85
C PHE A 846 -22.36 -67.01 -9.48
N ASP A 847 -23.12 -65.98 -9.84
CA ASP A 847 -24.55 -65.84 -9.51
C ASP A 847 -25.48 -66.34 -10.61
N ASP A 848 -24.95 -66.82 -11.73
CA ASP A 848 -25.73 -67.31 -12.86
C ASP A 848 -26.47 -68.61 -12.49
N LEU A 849 -27.65 -68.82 -13.08
CA LEU A 849 -28.35 -70.09 -12.92
C LEU A 849 -27.65 -71.15 -13.78
N ILE A 850 -27.16 -72.21 -13.14
CA ILE A 850 -26.70 -73.40 -13.87
C ILE A 850 -27.94 -74.03 -14.53
N PRO A 851 -27.99 -74.15 -15.87
CA PRO A 851 -29.09 -74.83 -16.54
C PRO A 851 -29.22 -76.24 -15.99
N ALA A 852 -30.43 -76.67 -15.62
CA ALA A 852 -30.66 -78.06 -15.26
C ALA A 852 -30.22 -78.94 -16.43
N VAL A 853 -29.26 -79.85 -16.18
CA VAL A 853 -28.86 -80.87 -17.16
C VAL A 853 -30.15 -81.58 -17.61
N PRO A 854 -30.47 -81.63 -18.92
CA PRO A 854 -31.68 -82.28 -19.37
C PRO A 854 -31.68 -83.72 -18.87
N LYS A 855 -32.72 -84.10 -18.11
CA LYS A 855 -32.91 -85.48 -17.66
C LYS A 855 -32.90 -86.38 -18.90
N PRO A 856 -32.16 -87.51 -18.90
CA PRO A 856 -32.17 -88.42 -20.02
C PRO A 856 -33.61 -88.91 -20.24
N ALA A 857 -34.08 -88.79 -21.48
CA ALA A 857 -35.38 -89.28 -21.89
C ALA A 857 -35.43 -90.79 -21.67
N THR A 858 -36.31 -91.25 -20.79
CA THR A 858 -36.70 -92.65 -20.73
C THR A 858 -37.57 -92.95 -21.95
N ASP A 859 -37.10 -93.88 -22.79
CA ASP A 859 -37.83 -94.41 -23.93
C ASP A 859 -39.20 -94.96 -23.51
N ALA A 860 -40.25 -94.42 -24.11
CA ALA A 860 -41.49 -95.15 -24.40
C ALA A 860 -42.13 -94.53 -25.64
N ALA A 861 -42.13 -95.31 -26.71
CA ALA A 861 -42.62 -94.97 -28.04
C ALA A 861 -44.15 -94.75 -28.07
N VAL A 862 -44.61 -93.65 -28.66
CA VAL A 862 -45.87 -93.56 -29.45
C VAL A 862 -45.73 -92.47 -30.53
N THR A 863 -46.18 -92.85 -31.73
CA THR A 863 -46.32 -92.23 -33.06
C THR A 863 -46.49 -90.70 -33.25
N PRO A 864 -46.13 -90.17 -34.44
CA PRO A 864 -46.19 -88.74 -34.76
C PRO A 864 -47.63 -88.33 -35.14
N SER A 865 -48.22 -87.42 -34.38
CA SER A 865 -49.36 -86.62 -34.85
C SER A 865 -48.92 -85.17 -34.97
N VAL A 866 -49.20 -84.61 -36.15
CA VAL A 866 -49.05 -83.19 -36.46
C VAL A 866 -49.97 -82.40 -35.53
N GLY A 867 -49.39 -81.80 -34.49
CA GLY A 867 -50.11 -80.95 -33.54
C GLY A 867 -50.09 -79.50 -33.97
N GLN A 868 -51.19 -79.04 -34.56
CA GLN A 868 -51.53 -77.61 -34.62
C GLN A 868 -51.41 -77.00 -33.22
N ALA A 869 -50.85 -75.79 -33.15
CA ALA A 869 -50.81 -75.01 -31.92
C ALA A 869 -52.24 -74.79 -31.40
N VAL A 870 -52.62 -75.52 -30.36
CA VAL A 870 -53.87 -75.29 -29.63
C VAL A 870 -53.70 -73.99 -28.86
N ILE A 871 -54.28 -72.91 -29.39
CA ILE A 871 -54.45 -71.65 -28.68
C ILE A 871 -55.44 -71.93 -27.54
N SER A 872 -55.02 -71.73 -26.29
CA SER A 872 -55.88 -71.84 -25.11
C SER A 872 -57.09 -70.92 -25.25
N GLU A 873 -58.30 -71.42 -24.95
CA GLU A 873 -59.54 -70.63 -24.92
C GLU A 873 -59.40 -69.37 -24.04
N GLU A 874 -58.55 -69.41 -23.02
CA GLU A 874 -58.25 -68.24 -22.18
C GLU A 874 -57.45 -67.16 -22.92
N LEU A 875 -56.56 -67.55 -23.84
CA LEU A 875 -55.83 -66.61 -24.69
C LEU A 875 -56.76 -65.99 -25.73
N SER A 876 -57.65 -66.78 -26.32
CA SER A 876 -58.67 -66.30 -27.26
C SER A 876 -59.66 -65.33 -26.58
N ALA A 877 -60.08 -65.61 -25.35
CA ALA A 877 -60.94 -64.73 -24.55
C ALA A 877 -60.22 -63.42 -24.15
N ARG A 878 -58.92 -63.48 -23.82
CA ARG A 878 -58.12 -62.28 -23.54
C ARG A 878 -57.89 -61.44 -24.79
N LEU A 879 -57.64 -62.07 -25.93
CA LEU A 879 -57.45 -61.35 -27.20
C LEU A 879 -58.75 -60.67 -27.68
N THR A 880 -59.89 -61.34 -27.58
CA THR A 880 -61.20 -60.74 -27.89
C THR A 880 -61.58 -59.61 -26.91
N SER A 881 -61.22 -59.73 -25.63
CA SER A 881 -61.41 -58.65 -24.65
C SER A 881 -60.53 -57.43 -24.94
N ILE A 882 -59.27 -57.65 -25.36
CA ILE A 882 -58.36 -56.59 -25.76
C ILE A 882 -58.88 -55.90 -27.04
N ASP A 883 -59.33 -56.65 -28.03
CA ASP A 883 -59.91 -56.09 -29.26
C ASP A 883 -61.19 -55.27 -28.98
N ALA A 884 -62.06 -55.76 -28.09
CA ALA A 884 -63.27 -55.03 -27.70
C ALA A 884 -62.96 -53.75 -26.90
N ASN A 885 -61.84 -53.71 -26.18
CA ASN A 885 -61.39 -52.51 -25.47
C ASN A 885 -60.69 -51.53 -26.42
N LEU A 886 -59.87 -52.01 -27.35
CA LEU A 886 -59.22 -51.17 -28.37
C LEU A 886 -60.25 -50.55 -29.32
N SER A 887 -61.26 -51.31 -29.72
CA SER A 887 -62.40 -50.80 -30.50
C SER A 887 -63.14 -49.68 -29.75
N ARG A 888 -63.44 -49.88 -28.46
CA ARG A 888 -64.07 -48.83 -27.62
C ARG A 888 -63.21 -47.57 -27.48
N ILE A 889 -61.89 -47.73 -27.32
CA ILE A 889 -60.96 -46.61 -27.23
C ILE A 889 -60.90 -45.86 -28.56
N ALA A 890 -60.88 -46.58 -29.69
CA ALA A 890 -60.91 -45.97 -31.03
C ALA A 890 -62.21 -45.18 -31.26
N THR A 891 -63.37 -45.74 -30.92
CA THR A 891 -64.66 -45.02 -31.04
C THR A 891 -64.73 -43.79 -30.11
N ALA A 892 -64.18 -43.89 -28.90
CA ALA A 892 -64.11 -42.76 -27.98
C ALA A 892 -63.18 -41.65 -28.50
N LEU A 893 -62.04 -42.02 -29.11
CA LEU A 893 -61.12 -41.08 -29.76
C LEU A 893 -61.74 -40.42 -30.99
N GLU A 894 -62.46 -41.17 -31.83
CA GLU A 894 -63.19 -40.61 -32.97
C GLU A 894 -64.28 -39.64 -32.55
N LEU A 895 -65.03 -39.94 -31.48
CA LEU A 895 -66.02 -39.02 -30.90
C LEU A 895 -65.37 -37.76 -30.32
N LEU A 896 -64.20 -37.89 -29.69
CA LEU A 896 -63.46 -36.77 -29.09
C LEU A 896 -62.85 -35.87 -30.17
N VAL A 897 -62.33 -36.44 -31.25
CA VAL A 897 -61.89 -35.71 -32.46
C VAL A 897 -63.08 -35.06 -33.18
N GLY A 898 -64.22 -35.75 -33.25
CA GLY A 898 -65.47 -35.20 -33.78
C GLY A 898 -66.01 -34.00 -32.98
N HIS A 899 -65.84 -33.99 -31.67
CA HIS A 899 -66.20 -32.84 -30.82
C HIS A 899 -65.21 -31.68 -30.94
N LEU A 900 -63.91 -31.97 -31.06
CA LEU A 900 -62.88 -30.93 -31.22
C LEU A 900 -62.94 -30.26 -32.61
N SER A 901 -63.33 -31.00 -33.67
CA SER A 901 -63.47 -30.47 -35.03
C SER A 901 -64.74 -29.63 -35.27
N LYS A 902 -65.72 -29.65 -34.34
CA LYS A 902 -66.91 -28.78 -34.37
C LYS A 902 -66.75 -27.50 -33.54
N ALA A 903 -65.62 -27.33 -32.85
CA ALA A 903 -65.32 -26.16 -32.02
C ALA A 903 -64.25 -25.23 -32.65
N SER A 904 -63.95 -25.41 -33.94
CA SER A 904 -63.12 -24.50 -34.76
C SER A 904 -63.93 -23.86 -35.87
#